data_AF-A0A7V2PKG2-F1
#
_entry.id   AF-A0A7V2PKG2-F1
#
_cell.length_a   1.000
_cell.length_b   1.000
_cell.length_c   1.000
_cell.angle_alpha   90.00
_cell.angle_beta   90.00
_cell.angle_gamma   90.00
#
_symmetry.space_group_name_H-M   'P 1'
#
loop_
_entity.id
_entity.type
_entity.pdbx_description
1 polymer ?
#
loop_
_entity_poly.entity_id
_entity_poly.type
_entity_poly.pdbx_seq_one_letter_code
_entity_poly.pdbx_strand_id
1 'polypeptide(L)'
;MKKSFIIIALFVFSLALAACATQVSTPAPESTTPPRTESVDPTVEPATPPAEEETAAAIGDTGTLRLEERPCDLFIPAGEVEGETIQCGYAIVPALREQPDSQPIKLAYVILKATGDDPVADPIVHIAGGPGAASTSRDAVLEFIRRYAPMREDRDIILYDQRGMGRSEPFFDCTQFLGDSTDFSALDNDTKLIAACQKAMDDQGYPPEAFSTPVSAADLMDLMTVLDYPEYNLYGISYGTRLLMSLMHHFPQEAPVRAVILDSVDTLPEDVGNDLTGAGQLLQQDMFESVFAACAGDETCAADYPDLRAQFDALTEQLDQNPIQLDEYTTVDGDTIYRYTFPYNGAIQNIPYQPRMILELSQGVTTTLSMIANGEIPGPATRMAALPPEPEGVADLMDLYLGCDSPTPVDEKAPDPMLAYWDADPETLAAFFGDICPADIAAQLTAAINETRGIFNYIIQRFSPGTTVGVNANINGKLFCTEEYPFRESFDEMKAQMAAAGMPDFYIQETIDSLTQRSAGCEAWRDAMIEPTPDEYGAYPTLVLSGQFDNVTPPAWAETASTLLPNAQLITIPNAWHSILGNNGPCPTDIALQFLANPGEPVDAGCTEDMKVVFQPPVAAATAAPAEVAGIPGAPGLDDPLYPTLGNGGYDVQHYDIVLDADPTSDVISGTVTIDAIATQDLSAFNLDFLGLEIDEVTVDASSARFSRDGHELTITPGQALANGDAFIVQVRYHGRPEPIQDPGAPIPVGWQPQDGGSFVVSEPSGAMNWYPGNNHPADKATYTFRITTPDGYEVAANGVLSQTVAGDGQTTYVWVMDDPMASYLATVQINDYDVVISASEGGVPIRNYFLNDTPAYVRDSFEETEAMLDYVAGLIAPYPFDVYGVVLLREPAGWALETQTLSTYGQDGPSRPETVMHELVHSWFGNSVSPATWQDIWLNEGFAKYFESLWLDHIGQTPIEESMDQLYQIIADQEAGPPALVEQEEMFGLSAYYRGAYTLHALRRTVGDDTFFGILREYYRRYQGGVASTADFMAVAKELGGDQAELVLEDWLYSEAVPQKVGD
;
A
#
# COMPACT_ATOMS: atom_id res chain seq x y z
N MET A 1 42.70 -28.43 45.91
CA MET A 1 43.57 -29.38 45.18
C MET A 1 42.98 -30.78 45.23
N LYS A 2 42.56 -31.26 44.05
CA LYS A 2 42.40 -32.67 43.63
C LYS A 2 41.84 -33.69 44.64
N LYS A 3 40.51 -33.89 44.62
CA LYS A 3 39.78 -35.19 44.73
C LYS A 3 38.26 -34.95 44.95
N SER A 4 37.51 -34.66 43.88
CA SER A 4 36.03 -34.85 43.84
C SER A 4 35.48 -35.22 42.46
N PHE A 5 36.33 -35.51 41.46
CA PHE A 5 35.93 -35.62 40.05
C PHE A 5 35.55 -37.04 39.55
N ILE A 6 35.28 -38.02 40.43
CA ILE A 6 35.03 -39.43 40.00
C ILE A 6 33.72 -40.05 40.56
N ILE A 7 32.86 -39.29 41.26
CA ILE A 7 31.63 -39.86 41.85
C ILE A 7 30.33 -39.38 41.16
N ILE A 8 30.35 -38.34 40.33
CA ILE A 8 29.14 -37.85 39.63
C ILE A 8 28.98 -38.48 38.23
N ALA A 9 30.06 -38.94 37.59
CA ALA A 9 30.02 -39.54 36.26
C ALA A 9 29.56 -41.02 36.21
N LEU A 10 29.29 -41.65 37.37
CA LEU A 10 28.77 -43.04 37.45
C LEU A 10 27.33 -43.12 37.98
N PHE A 11 26.76 -41.99 38.42
CA PHE A 11 25.36 -41.90 38.88
C PHE A 11 24.40 -41.40 37.79
N VAL A 12 24.90 -40.69 36.77
CA VAL A 12 24.08 -40.23 35.64
C VAL A 12 23.97 -41.28 34.52
N PHE A 13 24.92 -42.23 34.43
CA PHE A 13 24.89 -43.31 33.43
C PHE A 13 24.10 -44.57 33.88
N SER A 14 23.53 -44.56 35.10
CA SER A 14 22.76 -45.69 35.66
C SER A 14 21.27 -45.37 35.87
N LEU A 15 20.82 -44.12 35.63
CA LEU A 15 19.39 -43.77 35.56
C LEU A 15 18.83 -43.82 34.13
N ALA A 16 19.69 -43.98 33.11
CA ALA A 16 19.28 -44.13 31.71
C ALA A 16 18.94 -45.58 31.30
N LEU A 17 18.86 -46.53 32.25
CA LEU A 17 18.63 -47.97 31.95
C LEU A 17 17.65 -48.68 32.89
N ALA A 18 16.86 -47.95 33.70
CA ALA A 18 15.87 -48.53 34.60
C ALA A 18 14.52 -47.78 34.64
N ALA A 19 14.13 -47.15 33.53
CA ALA A 19 12.75 -46.72 33.28
C ALA A 19 12.16 -47.30 31.97
N CYS A 20 12.84 -48.28 31.36
CA CYS A 20 12.21 -49.21 30.42
C CYS A 20 11.66 -50.42 31.20
N ALA A 21 10.43 -50.30 31.71
CA ALA A 21 9.47 -51.40 31.90
C ALA A 21 8.37 -50.97 32.89
N THR A 22 7.45 -50.10 32.46
CA THR A 22 6.02 -50.14 32.80
C THR A 22 5.30 -48.99 32.09
N GLN A 23 4.93 -49.18 30.83
CA GLN A 23 3.66 -48.64 30.33
C GLN A 23 2.96 -49.71 29.51
N VAL A 24 1.78 -50.05 30.00
CA VAL A 24 0.82 -51.00 29.47
C VAL A 24 -0.16 -50.17 28.64
N SER A 25 -0.18 -50.46 27.34
CA SER A 25 -1.30 -50.38 26.39
C SER A 25 -2.37 -49.28 26.57
N THR A 26 -2.40 -48.36 25.59
CA THR A 26 -3.64 -47.91 24.95
C THR A 26 -3.39 -47.82 23.43
N PRO A 27 -4.33 -48.28 22.59
CA PRO A 27 -4.08 -48.58 21.18
C PRO A 27 -4.13 -47.31 20.31
N ALA A 28 -3.37 -47.33 19.22
CA ALA A 28 -3.52 -46.41 18.10
C ALA A 28 -4.97 -46.46 17.56
N PRO A 29 -5.57 -45.32 17.16
CA PRO A 29 -6.81 -45.38 16.41
C PRO A 29 -6.52 -46.10 15.09
N GLU A 30 -7.23 -47.22 14.89
CA GLU A 30 -7.27 -47.96 13.64
C GLU A 30 -7.66 -46.99 12.51
N SER A 31 -6.88 -46.96 11.44
CA SER A 31 -7.32 -46.34 10.20
C SER A 31 -8.51 -47.16 9.69
N THR A 32 -9.70 -46.61 9.88
CA THR A 32 -10.92 -47.19 9.31
C THR A 32 -10.97 -46.78 7.84
N THR A 33 -10.32 -47.57 7.00
CA THR A 33 -10.64 -47.61 5.57
C THR A 33 -12.12 -48.00 5.44
N PRO A 34 -12.99 -47.18 4.83
CA PRO A 34 -14.35 -47.62 4.56
C PRO A 34 -14.34 -48.73 3.48
N PRO A 35 -15.27 -49.68 3.55
CA PRO A 35 -15.29 -50.82 2.63
C PRO A 35 -15.70 -50.37 1.23
N ARG A 36 -14.85 -50.70 0.27
CA ARG A 36 -15.15 -50.67 -1.17
C ARG A 36 -16.41 -51.51 -1.45
N THR A 37 -17.55 -50.87 -1.69
CA THR A 37 -18.74 -51.52 -2.24
C THR A 37 -18.71 -51.46 -3.76
N GLU A 38 -18.97 -52.63 -4.36
CA GLU A 38 -18.94 -52.90 -5.80
C GLU A 38 -20.07 -52.25 -6.61
N SER A 39 -19.70 -51.91 -7.85
CA SER A 39 -20.44 -52.01 -9.13
C SER A 39 -21.66 -51.11 -9.39
N VAL A 40 -21.52 -50.25 -10.41
CA VAL A 40 -22.59 -49.88 -11.33
C VAL A 40 -22.09 -50.03 -12.79
N ASP A 41 -22.82 -50.89 -13.51
CA ASP A 41 -23.02 -51.11 -14.96
C ASP A 41 -21.86 -51.07 -15.99
N PRO A 42 -21.54 -52.19 -16.67
CA PRO A 42 -20.53 -52.27 -17.72
C PRO A 42 -21.13 -52.07 -19.11
N THR A 43 -21.32 -50.82 -19.55
CA THR A 43 -21.57 -50.54 -20.97
C THR A 43 -20.97 -49.20 -21.41
N VAL A 44 -19.67 -49.03 -21.25
CA VAL A 44 -18.87 -48.15 -22.12
C VAL A 44 -17.55 -48.89 -22.35
N GLU A 45 -17.23 -49.21 -23.60
CA GLU A 45 -15.91 -49.74 -23.96
C GLU A 45 -14.85 -48.68 -23.60
N PRO A 46 -13.76 -49.03 -22.89
CA PRO A 46 -12.71 -48.08 -22.63
C PRO A 46 -12.08 -47.67 -23.97
N ALA A 47 -12.00 -46.36 -24.22
CA ALA A 47 -11.19 -45.84 -25.30
C ALA A 47 -9.74 -46.27 -25.05
N THR A 48 -9.17 -46.96 -26.03
CA THR A 48 -7.76 -47.35 -26.04
C THR A 48 -6.89 -46.11 -25.83
N PRO A 49 -5.94 -46.11 -24.86
CA PRO A 49 -5.00 -45.00 -24.74
C PRO A 49 -4.18 -44.90 -26.03
N PRO A 50 -3.90 -43.70 -26.55
CA PRO A 50 -2.98 -43.56 -27.67
C PRO A 50 -1.60 -44.05 -27.25
N ALA A 51 -0.93 -44.73 -28.16
CA ALA A 51 0.34 -45.39 -27.91
C ALA A 51 1.45 -44.38 -27.60
N GLU A 52 2.34 -44.74 -26.68
CA GLU A 52 3.56 -44.04 -26.20
C GLU A 52 4.58 -43.65 -27.30
N GLU A 53 4.22 -43.66 -28.58
CA GLU A 53 5.11 -43.33 -29.71
C GLU A 53 4.66 -42.11 -30.54
N GLU A 54 3.53 -41.45 -30.24
CA GLU A 54 3.08 -40.24 -30.98
C GLU A 54 3.41 -38.89 -30.33
N THR A 55 3.78 -38.83 -29.04
CA THR A 55 4.17 -37.57 -28.38
C THR A 55 5.59 -37.11 -28.71
N ALA A 56 6.49 -38.02 -29.10
CA ALA A 56 7.88 -37.69 -29.45
C ALA A 56 8.10 -37.34 -30.94
N ALA A 57 7.04 -37.27 -31.75
CA ALA A 57 7.13 -37.12 -33.21
C ALA A 57 6.40 -35.88 -33.75
N ALA A 58 6.69 -34.70 -33.21
CA ALA A 58 6.28 -33.43 -33.81
C ALA A 58 7.41 -32.38 -33.95
N ILE A 59 8.68 -32.76 -33.78
CA ILE A 59 9.81 -31.86 -34.09
C ILE A 59 10.19 -32.03 -35.56
N GLY A 60 9.32 -31.53 -36.44
CA GLY A 60 9.51 -31.57 -37.88
C GLY A 60 8.99 -30.31 -38.55
N ASP A 61 9.80 -29.25 -38.55
CA ASP A 61 9.77 -28.11 -39.51
C ASP A 61 8.37 -27.70 -40.01
N THR A 62 7.43 -27.39 -39.11
CA THR A 62 6.08 -26.88 -39.46
C THR A 62 6.03 -25.35 -39.59
N GLY A 63 7.12 -24.63 -39.32
CA GLY A 63 7.15 -23.17 -39.47
C GLY A 63 6.29 -22.37 -38.46
N THR A 64 5.65 -23.02 -37.49
CA THR A 64 4.82 -22.35 -36.47
C THR A 64 5.62 -21.92 -35.24
N LEU A 65 6.50 -22.77 -34.72
CA LEU A 65 7.37 -22.44 -33.58
C LEU A 65 8.53 -21.53 -34.02
N ARG A 66 8.49 -20.26 -33.60
CA ARG A 66 9.51 -19.26 -33.95
C ARG A 66 9.47 -18.09 -32.98
N LEU A 67 10.55 -17.32 -32.97
CA LEU A 67 10.55 -15.99 -32.39
C LEU A 67 10.01 -14.98 -33.42
N GLU A 68 9.22 -14.03 -32.92
CA GLU A 68 8.83 -12.83 -33.65
C GLU A 68 9.34 -11.63 -32.84
N GLU A 69 9.98 -10.69 -33.54
CA GLU A 69 10.47 -9.47 -32.90
C GLU A 69 9.29 -8.64 -32.41
N ARG A 70 9.41 -8.15 -31.18
CA ARG A 70 8.51 -7.16 -30.60
C ARG A 70 9.40 -6.05 -30.04
N PRO A 71 9.12 -4.77 -30.32
CA PRO A 71 9.76 -3.72 -29.56
C PRO A 71 9.44 -3.92 -28.07
N CYS A 72 10.34 -3.50 -27.19
CA CYS A 72 9.99 -3.31 -25.80
C CYS A 72 8.99 -2.15 -25.73
N ASP A 73 7.70 -2.49 -25.82
CA ASP A 73 6.54 -1.63 -25.63
C ASP A 73 6.32 -1.28 -24.16
N LEU A 74 7.44 -1.03 -23.48
CA LEU A 74 7.61 -0.82 -22.06
C LEU A 74 8.61 0.31 -21.93
N PHE A 75 8.40 1.22 -20.98
CA PHE A 75 9.44 2.17 -20.63
C PHE A 75 10.70 1.43 -20.16
N ILE A 76 11.78 1.58 -20.91
CA ILE A 76 13.08 1.01 -20.57
C ILE A 76 13.62 1.74 -19.33
N PRO A 77 13.77 1.06 -18.18
CA PRO A 77 14.22 1.71 -16.94
C PRO A 77 15.60 2.35 -17.11
N ALA A 78 15.93 3.42 -16.40
CA ALA A 78 17.26 4.00 -16.52
C ALA A 78 18.36 3.00 -16.13
N GLY A 79 19.43 3.00 -16.90
CA GLY A 79 20.47 1.97 -16.83
C GLY A 79 20.19 0.75 -17.72
N GLU A 80 18.98 0.62 -18.26
CA GLU A 80 18.65 -0.40 -19.25
C GLU A 80 18.74 0.16 -20.69
N VAL A 81 19.09 -0.71 -21.64
CA VAL A 81 19.24 -0.40 -23.06
C VAL A 81 18.60 -1.52 -23.87
N GLU A 82 17.57 -1.20 -24.64
CA GLU A 82 16.89 -2.16 -25.50
C GLU A 82 17.86 -2.79 -26.52
N GLY A 83 17.80 -4.11 -26.64
CA GLY A 83 18.71 -4.90 -27.46
C GLY A 83 20.04 -5.24 -26.78
N GLU A 84 20.45 -4.49 -25.75
CA GLU A 84 21.71 -4.72 -25.02
C GLU A 84 21.46 -5.34 -23.64
N THR A 85 20.72 -4.66 -22.76
CA THR A 85 20.46 -5.12 -21.39
C THR A 85 19.02 -5.59 -21.15
N ILE A 86 18.11 -5.26 -22.08
CA ILE A 86 16.72 -5.71 -22.08
C ILE A 86 16.28 -6.06 -23.51
N GLN A 87 15.58 -7.18 -23.69
CA GLN A 87 15.12 -7.66 -25.00
C GLN A 87 13.68 -8.13 -24.91
N CYS A 88 12.81 -7.70 -25.82
CA CYS A 88 11.42 -8.09 -25.84
C CYS A 88 11.09 -8.86 -27.12
N GLY A 89 10.07 -9.70 -27.07
CA GLY A 89 9.66 -10.47 -28.22
C GLY A 89 8.39 -11.26 -28.00
N TYR A 90 8.02 -12.00 -29.03
CA TYR A 90 7.01 -13.04 -28.96
C TYR A 90 7.62 -14.41 -29.26
N ALA A 91 7.27 -15.40 -28.46
CA ALA A 91 7.36 -16.80 -28.86
C ALA A 91 6.02 -17.20 -29.49
N ILE A 92 6.07 -17.68 -30.73
CA ILE A 92 4.86 -18.06 -31.45
C ILE A 92 4.66 -19.56 -31.34
N VAL A 93 3.50 -19.95 -30.83
CA VAL A 93 3.16 -21.34 -30.49
C VAL A 93 1.78 -21.69 -31.09
N PRO A 94 1.47 -22.95 -31.37
CA PRO A 94 0.13 -23.31 -31.86
C PRO A 94 -0.93 -23.15 -30.75
N ALA A 95 -2.12 -22.66 -31.09
CA ALA A 95 -3.26 -22.63 -30.17
C ALA A 95 -3.62 -24.05 -29.70
N LEU A 96 -3.60 -25.02 -30.62
CA LEU A 96 -3.88 -26.43 -30.37
C LEU A 96 -2.64 -27.30 -30.58
N ARG A 97 -2.24 -28.04 -29.56
CA ARG A 97 -1.03 -28.89 -29.57
C ARG A 97 -1.07 -29.99 -30.62
N GLU A 98 -2.23 -30.65 -30.76
CA GLU A 98 -2.41 -31.75 -31.72
C GLU A 98 -2.52 -31.26 -33.18
N GLN A 99 -2.62 -29.95 -33.38
CA GLN A 99 -2.77 -29.32 -34.69
C GLN A 99 -1.71 -28.22 -34.86
N PRO A 100 -0.48 -28.56 -35.26
CA PRO A 100 0.62 -27.60 -35.40
C PRO A 100 0.37 -26.45 -36.38
N ASP A 101 -0.61 -26.60 -37.29
CA ASP A 101 -1.06 -25.58 -38.25
C ASP A 101 -2.29 -24.78 -37.73
N SER A 102 -2.68 -24.97 -36.46
CA SER A 102 -3.75 -24.19 -35.83
C SER A 102 -3.40 -22.71 -35.71
N GLN A 103 -4.38 -21.89 -35.34
CA GLN A 103 -4.14 -20.45 -35.16
C GLN A 103 -2.98 -20.22 -34.19
N PRO A 104 -2.08 -19.28 -34.46
CA PRO A 104 -0.94 -19.03 -33.59
C PRO A 104 -1.37 -18.26 -32.33
N ILE A 105 -0.75 -18.60 -31.20
CA ILE A 105 -0.71 -17.81 -29.97
C ILE A 105 0.64 -17.09 -29.94
N LYS A 106 0.65 -15.81 -29.53
CA LYS A 106 1.88 -15.07 -29.30
C LYS A 106 2.10 -14.92 -27.80
N LEU A 107 3.18 -15.51 -27.29
CA LEU A 107 3.57 -15.37 -25.89
C LEU A 107 4.55 -14.23 -25.74
N ALA A 108 4.14 -13.17 -25.07
CA ALA A 108 5.00 -12.02 -24.80
C ALA A 108 6.12 -12.41 -23.81
N TYR A 109 7.36 -12.03 -24.12
CA TYR A 109 8.48 -12.18 -23.19
C TYR A 109 9.36 -10.94 -23.11
N VAL A 110 10.09 -10.81 -22.00
CA VAL A 110 11.13 -9.82 -21.71
C VAL A 110 12.34 -10.57 -21.14
N ILE A 111 13.51 -10.38 -21.72
CA ILE A 111 14.79 -10.89 -21.22
C ILE A 111 15.56 -9.71 -20.65
N LEU A 112 15.78 -9.72 -19.34
CA LEU A 112 16.69 -8.84 -18.64
C LEU A 112 18.06 -9.49 -18.63
N LYS A 113 19.05 -8.89 -19.28
CA LYS A 113 20.40 -9.45 -19.33
C LYS A 113 21.13 -9.33 -18.01
N ALA A 114 22.01 -10.29 -17.75
CA ALA A 114 22.92 -10.26 -16.61
C ALA A 114 23.71 -8.93 -16.56
N THR A 115 23.92 -8.40 -15.36
CA THR A 115 24.56 -7.09 -15.16
C THR A 115 26.05 -7.16 -14.86
N GLY A 116 26.57 -8.31 -14.43
CA GLY A 116 27.97 -8.52 -14.10
C GLY A 116 28.87 -8.87 -15.29
N ASP A 117 30.19 -8.86 -15.05
CA ASP A 117 31.22 -9.05 -16.08
C ASP A 117 31.39 -10.50 -16.57
N ASP A 118 30.84 -11.49 -15.85
CA ASP A 118 31.02 -12.92 -16.11
C ASP A 118 29.68 -13.67 -16.09
N PRO A 119 28.78 -13.43 -17.06
CA PRO A 119 27.46 -14.03 -17.08
C PRO A 119 27.53 -15.53 -17.36
N VAL A 120 26.74 -16.30 -16.63
CA VAL A 120 26.54 -17.74 -16.83
C VAL A 120 25.38 -17.99 -17.81
N ALA A 121 25.43 -19.10 -18.53
CA ALA A 121 24.53 -19.39 -19.66
C ALA A 121 23.21 -20.08 -19.26
N ASP A 122 22.86 -20.08 -17.96
CA ASP A 122 21.67 -20.71 -17.39
C ASP A 122 20.69 -19.64 -16.83
N PRO A 123 19.80 -19.06 -17.66
CA PRO A 123 18.89 -18.00 -17.22
C PRO A 123 17.89 -18.48 -16.18
N ILE A 124 17.26 -17.53 -15.49
CA ILE A 124 16.10 -17.77 -14.63
C ILE A 124 14.83 -17.38 -15.38
N VAL A 125 13.90 -18.30 -15.57
CA VAL A 125 12.56 -17.99 -16.10
C VAL A 125 11.62 -17.77 -14.93
N HIS A 126 10.99 -16.59 -14.87
CA HIS A 126 9.94 -16.26 -13.91
C HIS A 126 8.58 -16.72 -14.44
N ILE A 127 7.86 -17.49 -13.62
CA ILE A 127 6.49 -17.91 -13.87
C ILE A 127 5.61 -17.24 -12.81
N ALA A 128 4.87 -16.21 -13.22
CA ALA A 128 4.00 -15.47 -12.31
C ALA A 128 2.87 -16.32 -11.73
N GLY A 129 2.54 -15.98 -10.48
CA GLY A 129 1.42 -16.49 -9.71
C GLY A 129 0.16 -15.66 -9.87
N GLY A 130 -0.94 -16.04 -9.21
CA GLY A 130 -2.25 -15.45 -9.46
C GLY A 130 -2.70 -15.77 -10.89
N PRO A 131 -3.51 -16.81 -11.13
CA PRO A 131 -3.82 -17.23 -12.49
C PRO A 131 -4.37 -16.04 -13.29
N GLY A 132 -3.63 -15.59 -14.31
CA GLY A 132 -3.92 -14.37 -15.04
C GLY A 132 -2.95 -13.20 -14.86
N ALA A 133 -1.94 -13.27 -13.97
CA ALA A 133 -1.00 -12.18 -13.72
C ALA A 133 0.02 -11.97 -14.87
N ALA A 134 0.20 -10.71 -15.29
CA ALA A 134 1.21 -10.33 -16.26
C ALA A 134 2.61 -10.15 -15.61
N SER A 135 3.64 -10.68 -16.27
CA SER A 135 5.05 -10.49 -15.92
C SER A 135 5.77 -9.51 -16.84
N THR A 136 5.21 -9.24 -18.03
CA THR A 136 5.85 -8.34 -19.02
C THR A 136 5.28 -6.93 -19.03
N SER A 137 4.38 -6.58 -18.10
CA SER A 137 3.96 -5.18 -17.93
C SER A 137 5.09 -4.35 -17.33
N ARG A 138 5.06 -3.03 -17.53
CA ARG A 138 6.11 -2.12 -17.01
C ARG A 138 6.31 -2.30 -15.50
N ASP A 139 5.24 -2.27 -14.72
CA ASP A 139 5.34 -2.31 -13.26
C ASP A 139 5.83 -3.68 -12.77
N ALA A 140 5.42 -4.76 -13.44
CA ALA A 140 5.94 -6.09 -13.20
C ALA A 140 7.45 -6.16 -13.51
N VAL A 141 7.88 -5.66 -14.66
CA VAL A 141 9.30 -5.63 -15.04
C VAL A 141 10.14 -4.83 -14.03
N LEU A 142 9.66 -3.66 -13.59
CA LEU A 142 10.34 -2.86 -12.57
C LEU A 142 10.42 -3.58 -11.22
N GLU A 143 9.34 -4.25 -10.81
CA GLU A 143 9.30 -5.07 -9.60
C GLU A 143 10.31 -6.21 -9.66
N PHE A 144 10.32 -6.95 -10.78
CA PHE A 144 11.19 -8.09 -10.96
C PHE A 144 12.65 -7.70 -11.12
N ILE A 145 12.97 -6.53 -11.70
CA ILE A 145 14.34 -5.99 -11.69
C ILE A 145 14.85 -5.85 -10.24
N ARG A 146 14.01 -5.38 -9.31
CA ARG A 146 14.38 -5.26 -7.89
C ARG A 146 14.49 -6.63 -7.22
N ARG A 147 13.47 -7.47 -7.39
CA ARG A 147 13.39 -8.79 -6.74
C ARG A 147 14.55 -9.70 -7.18
N TYR A 148 14.91 -9.67 -8.45
CA TYR A 148 15.99 -10.49 -9.02
C TYR A 148 17.36 -9.82 -9.01
N ALA A 149 17.52 -8.60 -8.48
CA ALA A 149 18.80 -7.89 -8.54
C ALA A 149 20.01 -8.75 -8.11
N PRO A 150 19.97 -9.53 -7.01
CA PRO A 150 21.09 -10.38 -6.61
C PRO A 150 21.36 -11.55 -7.58
N MET A 151 20.31 -12.09 -8.21
CA MET A 151 20.42 -13.20 -9.16
C MET A 151 20.80 -12.73 -10.56
N ARG A 152 20.47 -11.48 -10.90
CA ARG A 152 20.77 -10.85 -12.18
C ARG A 152 22.24 -10.43 -12.30
N GLU A 153 23.00 -10.47 -11.21
CA GLU A 153 24.45 -10.22 -11.26
C GLU A 153 25.17 -11.17 -12.23
N ASP A 154 24.77 -12.44 -12.30
CA ASP A 154 25.41 -13.45 -13.15
C ASP A 154 24.47 -14.13 -14.16
N ARG A 155 23.15 -13.97 -14.06
CA ARG A 155 22.17 -14.64 -14.93
C ARG A 155 21.24 -13.68 -15.65
N ASP A 156 20.86 -14.05 -16.86
CA ASP A 156 19.71 -13.45 -17.54
C ASP A 156 18.41 -13.84 -16.80
N ILE A 157 17.46 -12.90 -16.70
CA ILE A 157 16.12 -13.14 -16.16
C ILE A 157 15.12 -13.06 -17.31
N ILE A 158 14.34 -14.11 -17.51
CA ILE A 158 13.31 -14.20 -18.54
C ILE A 158 11.94 -14.08 -17.87
N LEU A 159 11.24 -13.00 -18.17
CA LEU A 159 9.85 -12.77 -17.80
C LEU A 159 8.98 -13.10 -19.00
N TYR A 160 7.84 -13.75 -18.81
CA TYR A 160 6.89 -13.96 -19.91
C TYR A 160 5.45 -13.97 -19.41
N ASP A 161 4.54 -13.59 -20.31
CA ASP A 161 3.10 -13.69 -20.07
C ASP A 161 2.59 -15.01 -20.64
N GLN A 162 1.86 -15.75 -19.82
CA GLN A 162 1.21 -16.98 -20.26
C GLN A 162 0.11 -16.65 -21.29
N ARG A 163 -0.40 -17.65 -22.00
CA ARG A 163 -1.48 -17.44 -22.98
C ARG A 163 -2.71 -16.80 -22.32
N GLY A 164 -3.35 -15.85 -23.01
CA GLY A 164 -4.59 -15.24 -22.54
C GLY A 164 -4.45 -14.10 -21.53
N MET A 165 -3.23 -13.67 -21.18
CA MET A 165 -2.99 -12.60 -20.22
C MET A 165 -1.87 -11.65 -20.63
N GLY A 166 -1.77 -10.51 -19.93
CA GLY A 166 -0.76 -9.49 -20.18
C GLY A 166 -0.72 -9.04 -21.64
N ARG A 167 0.47 -9.08 -22.24
CA ARG A 167 0.74 -8.72 -23.64
C ARG A 167 0.65 -9.92 -24.59
N SER A 168 0.31 -11.10 -24.11
CA SER A 168 0.15 -12.30 -24.95
C SER A 168 -1.15 -12.26 -25.76
N GLU A 169 -1.09 -12.74 -26.99
CA GLU A 169 -2.20 -12.68 -27.95
C GLU A 169 -2.73 -14.08 -28.32
N PRO A 170 -4.05 -14.27 -28.37
CA PRO A 170 -5.10 -13.31 -27.99
C PRO A 170 -5.18 -13.18 -26.46
N PHE A 171 -5.65 -12.01 -26.01
CA PHE A 171 -6.00 -11.78 -24.61
C PHE A 171 -7.34 -12.47 -24.30
N PHE A 172 -7.47 -13.07 -23.11
CA PHE A 172 -8.68 -13.82 -22.75
C PHE A 172 -9.75 -12.85 -22.21
N ASP A 173 -10.47 -12.17 -23.11
CA ASP A 173 -11.60 -11.29 -22.77
C ASP A 173 -12.83 -11.59 -23.61
N CYS A 174 -13.93 -11.89 -22.93
CA CYS A 174 -15.18 -12.24 -23.56
C CYS A 174 -15.74 -11.18 -24.51
N THR A 175 -15.58 -9.91 -24.15
CA THR A 175 -16.07 -8.79 -24.95
C THR A 175 -15.32 -8.68 -26.28
N GLN A 176 -14.02 -8.97 -26.27
CA GLN A 176 -13.17 -9.02 -27.46
C GLN A 176 -13.64 -10.06 -28.48
N PHE A 177 -14.11 -11.23 -28.00
CA PHE A 177 -14.54 -12.31 -28.90
C PHE A 177 -15.98 -12.14 -29.41
N LEU A 178 -16.90 -11.62 -28.58
CA LEU A 178 -18.32 -11.48 -28.94
C LEU A 178 -18.59 -10.33 -29.92
N GLY A 179 -17.75 -9.31 -29.92
CA GLY A 179 -17.83 -8.19 -30.85
C GLY A 179 -19.05 -7.28 -30.66
N ASP A 180 -18.93 -6.12 -31.27
CA ASP A 180 -19.71 -4.90 -31.11
C ASP A 180 -21.21 -4.91 -31.41
N SER A 181 -21.67 -5.98 -32.06
CA SER A 181 -23.06 -6.15 -32.51
C SER A 181 -23.87 -7.08 -31.61
N THR A 182 -23.24 -7.59 -30.55
CA THR A 182 -23.86 -8.53 -29.61
C THR A 182 -24.84 -7.81 -28.67
N ASP A 183 -26.06 -8.33 -28.60
CA ASP A 183 -27.09 -7.83 -27.69
C ASP A 183 -26.87 -8.40 -26.28
N PHE A 184 -26.05 -7.73 -25.48
CA PHE A 184 -25.78 -8.12 -24.10
C PHE A 184 -27.03 -8.15 -23.22
N SER A 185 -28.10 -7.42 -23.58
CA SER A 185 -29.38 -7.47 -22.84
C SER A 185 -30.13 -8.79 -22.99
N ALA A 186 -29.81 -9.57 -24.03
CA ALA A 186 -30.32 -10.92 -24.24
C ALA A 186 -29.48 -12.00 -23.52
N LEU A 187 -28.31 -11.64 -22.98
CA LEU A 187 -27.41 -12.47 -22.18
C LEU A 187 -27.66 -12.22 -20.68
N ASP A 188 -28.91 -12.41 -20.27
CA ASP A 188 -29.48 -12.06 -18.95
C ASP A 188 -28.97 -12.91 -17.76
N ASN A 189 -28.00 -13.81 -17.97
CA ASN A 189 -27.31 -14.55 -16.91
C ASN A 189 -25.93 -15.06 -17.35
N ASP A 190 -25.07 -15.32 -16.37
CA ASP A 190 -23.65 -15.69 -16.55
C ASP A 190 -23.48 -16.93 -17.42
N THR A 191 -24.36 -17.93 -17.30
CA THR A 191 -24.30 -19.17 -18.10
C THR A 191 -24.47 -18.91 -19.60
N LYS A 192 -25.40 -18.03 -19.99
CA LYS A 192 -25.62 -17.68 -21.40
C LYS A 192 -24.48 -16.82 -21.95
N LEU A 193 -23.95 -15.91 -21.13
CA LEU A 193 -22.80 -15.08 -21.49
C LEU A 193 -21.56 -15.95 -21.74
N ILE A 194 -21.24 -16.86 -20.81
CA ILE A 194 -20.12 -17.81 -20.93
C ILE A 194 -20.27 -18.71 -22.16
N ALA A 195 -21.46 -19.28 -22.40
CA ALA A 195 -21.67 -20.14 -23.57
C ALA A 195 -21.53 -19.38 -24.90
N ALA A 196 -22.00 -18.13 -24.97
CA ALA A 196 -21.79 -17.28 -26.14
C ALA A 196 -20.30 -16.98 -26.33
N CYS A 197 -19.59 -16.71 -25.23
CA CYS A 197 -18.16 -16.46 -25.17
C CYS A 197 -17.34 -17.61 -25.75
N GLN A 198 -17.51 -18.80 -25.18
CA GLN A 198 -16.81 -20.02 -25.57
C GLN A 198 -17.03 -20.32 -27.06
N LYS A 199 -18.28 -20.15 -27.53
CA LYS A 199 -18.61 -20.31 -28.94
C LYS A 199 -17.89 -19.30 -29.83
N ALA A 200 -17.86 -18.03 -29.44
CA ALA A 200 -17.20 -16.99 -30.23
C ALA A 200 -15.68 -17.19 -30.30
N MET A 201 -15.08 -17.70 -29.21
CA MET A 201 -13.68 -18.08 -29.15
C MET A 201 -13.37 -19.29 -30.07
N ASP A 202 -14.18 -20.34 -29.99
CA ASP A 202 -14.07 -21.53 -30.85
C ASP A 202 -14.25 -21.19 -32.34
N ASP A 203 -15.25 -20.37 -32.68
CA ASP A 203 -15.49 -19.89 -34.05
C ASP A 203 -14.28 -19.11 -34.61
N GLN A 204 -13.44 -18.51 -33.75
CA GLN A 204 -12.22 -17.79 -34.10
C GLN A 204 -10.96 -18.67 -34.07
N GLY A 205 -11.08 -19.94 -33.73
CA GLY A 205 -9.98 -20.91 -33.70
C GLY A 205 -9.20 -20.94 -32.39
N TYR A 206 -9.75 -20.39 -31.31
CA TYR A 206 -9.18 -20.39 -29.97
C TYR A 206 -10.12 -21.08 -28.97
N PRO A 207 -10.40 -22.38 -29.13
CA PRO A 207 -11.36 -23.06 -28.28
C PRO A 207 -10.95 -22.96 -26.79
N PRO A 208 -11.91 -22.96 -25.85
CA PRO A 208 -11.68 -22.94 -24.41
C PRO A 208 -10.52 -23.80 -23.89
N GLU A 209 -10.45 -25.05 -24.35
CA GLU A 209 -9.42 -26.05 -24.03
C GLU A 209 -8.00 -25.64 -24.43
N ALA A 210 -7.84 -24.65 -25.31
CA ALA A 210 -6.54 -24.07 -25.60
C ALA A 210 -5.96 -23.29 -24.41
N PHE A 211 -6.73 -22.91 -23.40
CA PHE A 211 -6.25 -22.09 -22.28
C PHE A 211 -6.25 -22.86 -20.96
N SER A 212 -5.28 -23.74 -20.74
CA SER A 212 -5.15 -24.54 -19.52
C SER A 212 -3.72 -24.56 -18.99
N THR A 213 -3.55 -24.99 -17.74
CA THR A 213 -2.24 -25.12 -17.10
C THR A 213 -1.33 -26.11 -17.83
N PRO A 214 -1.75 -27.33 -18.23
CA PRO A 214 -0.91 -28.24 -19.01
C PRO A 214 -0.49 -27.67 -20.37
N VAL A 215 -1.39 -26.93 -21.03
CA VAL A 215 -1.06 -26.31 -22.32
C VAL A 215 -0.08 -25.15 -22.14
N SER A 216 -0.18 -24.40 -21.04
CA SER A 216 0.77 -23.34 -20.66
C SER A 216 2.14 -23.90 -20.22
N ALA A 217 2.16 -25.09 -19.60
CA ALA A 217 3.41 -25.81 -19.33
C ALA A 217 4.13 -26.22 -20.62
N ALA A 218 3.38 -26.67 -21.63
CA ALA A 218 3.92 -26.93 -22.97
C ALA A 218 4.38 -25.64 -23.68
N ASP A 219 3.78 -24.48 -23.37
CA ASP A 219 4.20 -23.18 -23.93
C ASP A 219 5.55 -22.78 -23.39
N LEU A 220 5.79 -23.02 -22.09
CA LEU A 220 7.06 -22.79 -21.46
C LEU A 220 8.17 -23.66 -22.08
N MET A 221 7.86 -24.92 -22.44
CA MET A 221 8.77 -25.79 -23.19
C MET A 221 9.10 -25.24 -24.58
N ASP A 222 8.09 -24.77 -25.31
CA ASP A 222 8.25 -24.15 -26.61
C ASP A 222 9.08 -22.86 -26.53
N LEU A 223 8.80 -22.00 -25.54
CA LEU A 223 9.55 -20.77 -25.25
C LEU A 223 11.03 -21.09 -25.01
N MET A 224 11.33 -22.05 -24.13
CA MET A 224 12.71 -22.48 -23.88
C MET A 224 13.38 -23.06 -25.14
N THR A 225 12.62 -23.77 -25.98
CA THR A 225 13.12 -24.33 -27.24
C THR A 225 13.49 -23.23 -28.23
N VAL A 226 12.69 -22.18 -28.37
CA VAL A 226 12.98 -21.08 -29.32
C VAL A 226 14.01 -20.09 -28.83
N LEU A 227 14.14 -19.92 -27.51
CA LEU A 227 15.18 -19.07 -26.92
C LEU A 227 16.56 -19.75 -26.90
N ASP A 228 16.60 -21.08 -26.97
CA ASP A 228 17.81 -21.90 -27.23
C ASP A 228 18.99 -21.68 -26.26
N TYR A 229 18.71 -21.39 -24.98
CA TYR A 229 19.75 -21.48 -23.94
C TYR A 229 20.07 -22.97 -23.65
N PRO A 230 21.33 -23.29 -23.27
CA PRO A 230 21.75 -24.68 -23.02
C PRO A 230 20.94 -25.40 -21.93
N GLU A 231 20.64 -24.69 -20.84
CA GLU A 231 19.83 -25.17 -19.71
C GLU A 231 19.13 -23.96 -19.06
N TYR A 232 18.04 -24.19 -18.32
CA TYR A 232 17.23 -23.15 -17.68
C TYR A 232 17.02 -23.43 -16.18
N ASN A 233 17.01 -22.37 -15.37
CA ASN A 233 16.49 -22.41 -14.01
C ASN A 233 15.06 -21.87 -14.02
N LEU A 234 14.11 -22.56 -13.41
CA LEU A 234 12.71 -22.13 -13.38
C LEU A 234 12.34 -21.64 -11.99
N TYR A 235 11.68 -20.49 -11.90
CA TYR A 235 11.15 -19.95 -10.66
C TYR A 235 9.65 -19.71 -10.81
N GLY A 236 8.85 -20.40 -10.00
CA GLY A 236 7.41 -20.24 -9.96
C GLY A 236 6.96 -19.75 -8.59
N ILE A 237 5.98 -18.86 -8.57
CA ILE A 237 5.37 -18.33 -7.34
C ILE A 237 3.87 -18.62 -7.35
N SER A 238 3.28 -19.08 -6.24
CA SER A 238 1.83 -19.30 -6.15
C SER A 238 1.33 -20.22 -7.28
N TYR A 239 0.26 -19.87 -8.02
CA TYR A 239 -0.16 -20.60 -9.23
C TYR A 239 0.98 -20.93 -10.22
N GLY A 240 2.03 -20.11 -10.30
CA GLY A 240 3.20 -20.41 -11.12
C GLY A 240 3.89 -21.72 -10.72
N THR A 241 3.84 -22.13 -9.45
CA THR A 241 4.32 -23.45 -9.01
C THR A 241 3.45 -24.57 -9.55
N ARG A 242 2.13 -24.38 -9.65
CA ARG A 242 1.22 -25.36 -10.27
C ARG A 242 1.58 -25.57 -11.74
N LEU A 243 1.87 -24.49 -12.48
CA LEU A 243 2.35 -24.58 -13.86
C LEU A 243 3.68 -25.34 -13.94
N LEU A 244 4.63 -25.06 -13.04
CA LEU A 244 5.92 -25.77 -13.01
C LEU A 244 5.76 -27.25 -12.64
N MET A 245 4.87 -27.57 -11.70
CA MET A 245 4.53 -28.95 -11.37
C MET A 245 3.90 -29.65 -12.57
N SER A 246 2.99 -28.98 -13.30
CA SER A 246 2.42 -29.50 -14.55
C SER A 246 3.51 -29.77 -15.60
N LEU A 247 4.52 -28.90 -15.73
CA LEU A 247 5.66 -29.13 -16.61
C LEU A 247 6.48 -30.35 -16.17
N MET A 248 6.81 -30.46 -14.89
CA MET A 248 7.59 -31.59 -14.36
C MET A 248 6.84 -32.93 -14.47
N HIS A 249 5.52 -32.87 -14.44
CA HIS A 249 4.63 -34.02 -14.60
C HIS A 249 4.51 -34.46 -16.06
N HIS A 250 4.19 -33.55 -16.98
CA HIS A 250 3.95 -33.90 -18.38
C HIS A 250 5.24 -34.02 -19.22
N PHE A 251 6.33 -33.40 -18.80
CA PHE A 251 7.62 -33.42 -19.49
C PHE A 251 8.76 -33.90 -18.58
N PRO A 252 8.69 -35.10 -17.96
CA PRO A 252 9.57 -35.51 -16.88
C PRO A 252 11.03 -35.79 -17.29
N GLN A 253 11.32 -35.88 -18.59
CA GLN A 253 12.67 -36.17 -19.14
C GLN A 253 13.03 -35.34 -20.37
N GLU A 254 12.16 -34.39 -20.77
CA GLU A 254 12.25 -33.72 -22.08
C GLU A 254 12.67 -32.24 -21.95
N ALA A 255 12.62 -31.67 -20.74
CA ALA A 255 12.88 -30.25 -20.52
C ALA A 255 14.38 -29.96 -20.32
N PRO A 256 14.94 -28.88 -20.92
CA PRO A 256 16.31 -28.43 -20.66
C PRO A 256 16.40 -27.70 -19.31
N VAL A 257 15.89 -28.31 -18.22
CA VAL A 257 15.76 -27.70 -16.90
C VAL A 257 16.88 -28.16 -15.99
N ARG A 258 17.66 -27.20 -15.48
CA ARG A 258 18.76 -27.40 -14.54
C ARG A 258 18.30 -27.43 -13.09
N ALA A 259 17.38 -26.52 -12.73
CA ALA A 259 16.87 -26.38 -11.37
C ALA A 259 15.47 -25.75 -11.37
N VAL A 260 14.67 -26.08 -10.36
CA VAL A 260 13.33 -25.54 -10.15
C VAL A 260 13.22 -24.94 -8.75
N ILE A 261 12.69 -23.73 -8.63
CA ILE A 261 12.33 -23.10 -7.37
C ILE A 261 10.81 -22.94 -7.35
N LEU A 262 10.16 -23.57 -6.37
CA LEU A 262 8.75 -23.42 -6.09
C LEU A 262 8.62 -22.53 -4.84
N ASP A 263 8.17 -21.29 -5.01
CA ASP A 263 7.91 -20.34 -3.93
C ASP A 263 6.40 -20.30 -3.64
N SER A 264 5.99 -20.48 -2.39
CA SER A 264 4.58 -20.47 -1.97
C SER A 264 3.72 -21.41 -2.81
N VAL A 265 3.85 -22.71 -2.56
CA VAL A 265 3.43 -23.77 -3.48
C VAL A 265 1.92 -23.94 -3.57
N ASP A 266 1.39 -23.70 -4.76
CA ASP A 266 0.15 -24.27 -5.28
C ASP A 266 0.45 -25.59 -6.04
N THR A 267 -0.13 -26.70 -5.60
CA THR A 267 0.08 -28.04 -6.18
C THR A 267 -0.84 -28.30 -7.37
N LEU A 268 -0.66 -29.44 -8.07
CA LEU A 268 -1.71 -29.88 -8.99
C LEU A 268 -2.96 -30.26 -8.19
N PRO A 269 -4.16 -29.90 -8.67
CA PRO A 269 -5.43 -30.29 -8.07
C PRO A 269 -5.55 -31.77 -7.72
N GLU A 270 -5.11 -32.64 -8.60
CA GLU A 270 -5.15 -34.10 -8.41
C GLU A 270 -4.19 -34.62 -7.32
N ASP A 271 -3.06 -33.95 -7.06
CA ASP A 271 -2.05 -34.38 -6.08
C ASP A 271 -2.56 -34.34 -4.64
N VAL A 272 -3.49 -33.42 -4.39
CA VAL A 272 -4.16 -33.23 -3.09
C VAL A 272 -5.61 -33.73 -3.12
N GLY A 273 -6.05 -34.31 -4.24
CA GLY A 273 -7.35 -34.96 -4.42
C GLY A 273 -8.55 -34.01 -4.39
N ASN A 274 -9.71 -34.52 -3.95
CA ASN A 274 -10.97 -33.75 -3.88
C ASN A 274 -10.96 -32.59 -2.85
N ASP A 275 -9.82 -32.35 -2.22
CA ASP A 275 -9.70 -31.69 -0.93
C ASP A 275 -9.08 -30.28 -1.04
N LEU A 276 -8.74 -29.81 -2.24
CA LEU A 276 -8.08 -28.50 -2.45
C LEU A 276 -8.70 -27.36 -1.65
N THR A 277 -10.03 -27.27 -1.72
CA THR A 277 -10.76 -26.19 -1.07
C THR A 277 -11.18 -26.56 0.36
N GLY A 278 -11.55 -27.81 0.63
CA GLY A 278 -11.94 -28.27 1.96
C GLY A 278 -10.76 -28.31 2.93
N ALA A 279 -9.72 -29.09 2.60
CA ALA A 279 -8.45 -29.12 3.31
C ALA A 279 -7.75 -27.76 3.29
N GLY A 280 -7.84 -26.97 2.21
CA GLY A 280 -7.30 -25.61 2.24
C GLY A 280 -7.80 -24.80 3.43
N GLN A 281 -9.12 -24.84 3.70
CA GLN A 281 -9.69 -24.17 4.87
C GLN A 281 -9.32 -24.88 6.18
N LEU A 282 -9.34 -26.22 6.22
CA LEU A 282 -8.92 -26.98 7.41
C LEU A 282 -7.47 -26.66 7.80
N LEU A 283 -6.60 -26.47 6.81
CA LEU A 283 -5.21 -26.05 7.00
C LEU A 283 -5.13 -24.61 7.52
N GLN A 284 -6.04 -23.71 7.15
CA GLN A 284 -6.15 -22.39 7.78
C GLN A 284 -6.51 -22.50 9.27
N GLN A 285 -7.39 -23.43 9.65
CA GLN A 285 -7.65 -23.71 11.07
C GLN A 285 -6.41 -24.26 11.77
N ASP A 286 -5.66 -25.18 11.14
CA ASP A 286 -4.40 -25.67 11.71
C ASP A 286 -3.37 -24.54 11.87
N MET A 287 -3.33 -23.59 10.93
CA MET A 287 -2.48 -22.40 11.03
C MET A 287 -2.92 -21.46 12.15
N PHE A 288 -4.22 -21.24 12.32
CA PHE A 288 -4.78 -20.53 13.48
C PHE A 288 -4.29 -21.18 14.78
N GLU A 289 -4.44 -22.50 14.90
CA GLU A 289 -3.98 -23.28 16.06
C GLU A 289 -2.44 -23.24 16.23
N SER A 290 -1.69 -23.12 15.13
CA SER A 290 -0.23 -23.07 15.15
C SER A 290 0.33 -21.82 15.84
N VAL A 291 -0.41 -20.71 15.86
CA VAL A 291 0.00 -19.50 16.60
C VAL A 291 0.06 -19.79 18.11
N PHE A 292 -0.94 -20.50 18.63
CA PHE A 292 -0.95 -20.91 20.04
C PHE A 292 0.15 -21.91 20.35
N ALA A 293 0.41 -22.86 19.43
CA ALA A 293 1.52 -23.79 19.55
C ALA A 293 2.88 -23.09 19.53
N ALA A 294 3.05 -22.06 18.69
CA ALA A 294 4.26 -21.25 18.62
C ALA A 294 4.51 -20.50 19.95
N CYS A 295 3.49 -19.89 20.55
CA CYS A 295 3.61 -19.27 21.87
C CYS A 295 3.91 -20.29 22.97
N ALA A 296 3.26 -21.46 22.97
CA ALA A 296 3.50 -22.52 23.94
C ALA A 296 4.92 -23.12 23.84
N GLY A 297 5.51 -23.11 22.65
CA GLY A 297 6.88 -23.54 22.38
C GLY A 297 7.95 -22.50 22.71
N ASP A 298 7.59 -21.23 22.89
CA ASP A 298 8.50 -20.15 23.29
C ASP A 298 8.50 -19.97 24.82
N GLU A 299 9.69 -20.04 25.44
CA GLU A 299 9.80 -19.98 26.92
C GLU A 299 9.31 -18.65 27.50
N THR A 300 9.44 -17.55 26.78
CA THR A 300 9.02 -16.21 27.24
C THR A 300 7.52 -16.05 27.07
N CYS A 301 6.99 -16.35 25.89
CA CYS A 301 5.56 -16.27 25.60
C CYS A 301 4.76 -17.20 26.51
N ALA A 302 5.19 -18.45 26.70
CA ALA A 302 4.51 -19.39 27.58
C ALA A 302 4.52 -18.96 29.06
N ALA A 303 5.54 -18.21 29.49
CA ALA A 303 5.61 -17.65 30.84
C ALA A 303 4.68 -16.44 31.02
N ASP A 304 4.59 -15.59 30.01
CA ASP A 304 3.76 -14.39 30.01
C ASP A 304 2.27 -14.70 29.76
N TYR A 305 1.98 -15.71 28.96
CA TYR A 305 0.64 -16.11 28.51
C TYR A 305 0.37 -17.61 28.74
N PRO A 306 0.29 -18.06 30.00
CA PRO A 306 0.10 -19.48 30.31
C PRO A 306 -1.26 -20.00 29.80
N ASP A 307 -1.27 -21.15 29.13
CA ASP A 307 -2.49 -21.78 28.58
C ASP A 307 -3.29 -20.88 27.61
N LEU A 308 -2.60 -20.08 26.79
CA LEU A 308 -3.22 -19.07 25.89
C LEU A 308 -4.42 -19.57 25.08
N ARG A 309 -4.38 -20.80 24.54
CA ARG A 309 -5.50 -21.37 23.77
C ARG A 309 -6.79 -21.48 24.60
N ALA A 310 -6.66 -21.90 25.86
CA ALA A 310 -7.78 -21.98 26.78
C ALA A 310 -8.26 -20.60 27.23
N GLN A 311 -7.37 -19.60 27.29
CA GLN A 311 -7.77 -18.21 27.53
C GLN A 311 -8.59 -17.66 26.36
N PHE A 312 -8.21 -17.98 25.12
CA PHE A 312 -8.98 -17.63 23.93
C PHE A 312 -10.37 -18.27 23.94
N ASP A 313 -10.49 -19.57 24.25
CA ASP A 313 -11.80 -20.24 24.39
C ASP A 313 -12.67 -19.53 25.44
N ALA A 314 -12.11 -19.26 26.62
CA ALA A 314 -12.86 -18.59 27.68
C ALA A 314 -13.26 -17.15 27.29
N LEU A 315 -12.41 -16.45 26.54
CA LEU A 315 -12.69 -15.12 26.02
C LEU A 315 -13.84 -15.15 25.02
N THR A 316 -13.85 -16.08 24.06
CA THR A 316 -14.95 -16.18 23.08
C THR A 316 -16.30 -16.42 23.78
N GLU A 317 -16.36 -17.35 24.73
CA GLU A 317 -17.58 -17.58 25.55
C GLU A 317 -17.99 -16.35 26.36
N GLN A 318 -17.02 -15.55 26.84
CA GLN A 318 -17.27 -14.32 27.57
C GLN A 318 -17.85 -13.23 26.65
N LEU A 319 -17.28 -13.06 25.46
CA LEU A 319 -17.71 -12.07 24.47
C LEU A 319 -19.09 -12.39 23.89
N ASP A 320 -19.42 -13.66 23.68
CA ASP A 320 -20.78 -14.05 23.27
C ASP A 320 -21.86 -13.68 24.30
N GLN A 321 -21.49 -13.71 25.58
CA GLN A 321 -22.41 -13.35 26.66
C GLN A 321 -22.44 -11.84 26.92
N ASN A 322 -21.30 -11.18 26.80
CA ASN A 322 -21.13 -9.75 27.02
C ASN A 322 -20.20 -9.17 25.94
N PRO A 323 -20.74 -8.84 24.75
CA PRO A 323 -19.94 -8.26 23.68
C PRO A 323 -19.35 -6.91 24.12
N ILE A 324 -18.15 -6.61 23.66
CA ILE A 324 -17.47 -5.34 23.91
C ILE A 324 -17.85 -4.37 22.79
N GLN A 325 -18.29 -3.17 23.13
CA GLN A 325 -18.48 -2.12 22.13
C GLN A 325 -17.14 -1.42 21.89
N LEU A 326 -16.59 -1.53 20.68
CA LEU A 326 -15.30 -0.91 20.33
C LEU A 326 -15.51 0.56 19.93
N ASP A 327 -16.54 0.83 19.12
CA ASP A 327 -16.96 2.16 18.68
C ASP A 327 -18.49 2.17 18.40
N GLU A 328 -19.04 3.25 17.81
CA GLU A 328 -20.48 3.35 17.53
C GLU A 328 -21.01 2.26 16.58
N TYR A 329 -20.16 1.73 15.71
CA TYR A 329 -20.50 0.81 14.62
C TYR A 329 -20.00 -0.62 14.87
N THR A 330 -18.98 -0.80 15.70
CA THR A 330 -18.26 -2.06 15.89
C THR A 330 -18.54 -2.67 17.26
N THR A 331 -19.23 -3.82 17.25
CA THR A 331 -19.41 -4.68 18.43
C THR A 331 -18.50 -5.91 18.31
N VAL A 332 -17.69 -6.17 19.33
CA VAL A 332 -16.77 -7.29 19.42
C VAL A 332 -17.41 -8.41 20.24
N ASP A 333 -17.92 -9.42 19.54
CA ASP A 333 -18.42 -10.68 20.08
C ASP A 333 -17.44 -11.85 19.77
N GLY A 334 -17.84 -13.09 20.07
CA GLY A 334 -17.03 -14.28 19.82
C GLY A 334 -16.66 -14.44 18.34
N ASP A 335 -17.58 -14.17 17.42
CA ASP A 335 -17.32 -14.24 15.97
C ASP A 335 -16.34 -13.14 15.54
N THR A 336 -16.53 -11.94 16.06
CA THR A 336 -15.70 -10.78 15.74
C THR A 336 -14.24 -10.97 16.17
N ILE A 337 -13.99 -11.56 17.34
CA ILE A 337 -12.60 -11.79 17.78
C ILE A 337 -11.87 -12.80 16.88
N TYR A 338 -12.55 -13.79 16.30
CA TYR A 338 -11.95 -14.65 15.28
C TYR A 338 -11.52 -13.82 14.06
N ARG A 339 -12.37 -12.89 13.58
CA ARG A 339 -12.02 -12.03 12.43
C ARG A 339 -10.79 -11.16 12.66
N TYR A 340 -10.54 -10.72 13.90
CA TYR A 340 -9.37 -9.93 14.27
C TYR A 340 -8.11 -10.76 14.54
N THR A 341 -8.21 -12.09 14.54
CA THR A 341 -7.05 -12.99 14.65
C THR A 341 -6.61 -13.52 13.29
N PHE A 342 -5.30 -13.71 13.13
CA PHE A 342 -4.75 -14.41 11.96
C PHE A 342 -5.20 -15.88 12.00
N PRO A 343 -5.58 -16.50 10.88
CA PRO A 343 -5.45 -16.04 9.48
C PRO A 343 -6.58 -15.17 8.96
N TYR A 344 -7.63 -14.93 9.75
CA TYR A 344 -8.89 -14.34 9.26
C TYR A 344 -8.83 -12.84 8.95
N ASN A 345 -7.82 -12.12 9.48
CA ASN A 345 -7.52 -10.74 9.09
C ASN A 345 -6.43 -10.61 8.01
N GLY A 346 -5.84 -11.73 7.55
CA GLY A 346 -4.77 -11.74 6.54
C GLY A 346 -3.45 -11.03 6.91
N ALA A 347 -3.32 -10.54 8.14
CA ALA A 347 -2.25 -9.64 8.56
C ALA A 347 -1.25 -10.36 9.47
N ILE A 348 -0.18 -10.89 8.87
CA ILE A 348 0.86 -11.65 9.60
C ILE A 348 1.55 -10.81 10.70
N GLN A 349 1.64 -9.49 10.53
CA GLN A 349 2.21 -8.57 11.52
C GLN A 349 1.45 -8.55 12.85
N ASN A 350 0.18 -9.01 12.86
CA ASN A 350 -0.63 -9.07 14.07
C ASN A 350 -0.31 -10.30 14.92
N ILE A 351 0.33 -11.35 14.36
CA ILE A 351 0.64 -12.60 15.08
C ILE A 351 1.42 -12.36 16.39
N PRO A 352 2.50 -11.54 16.41
CA PRO A 352 3.19 -11.16 17.64
C PRO A 352 2.32 -10.59 18.77
N TYR A 353 1.20 -9.95 18.42
CA TYR A 353 0.34 -9.20 19.34
C TYR A 353 -0.89 -9.98 19.81
N GLN A 354 -1.23 -11.10 19.14
CA GLN A 354 -2.42 -11.89 19.50
C GLN A 354 -2.44 -12.39 20.94
N PRO A 355 -1.35 -12.93 21.52
CA PRO A 355 -1.36 -13.34 22.93
C PRO A 355 -1.72 -12.18 23.88
N ARG A 356 -1.19 -10.99 23.59
CA ARG A 356 -1.46 -9.75 24.34
C ARG A 356 -2.92 -9.33 24.21
N MET A 357 -3.44 -9.28 22.98
CA MET A 357 -4.85 -8.95 22.71
C MET A 357 -5.81 -9.88 23.47
N ILE A 358 -5.56 -11.18 23.42
CA ILE A 358 -6.40 -12.19 24.10
C ILE A 358 -6.41 -11.94 25.61
N LEU A 359 -5.24 -11.70 26.20
CA LEU A 359 -5.11 -11.40 27.62
C LEU A 359 -5.84 -10.08 28.00
N GLU A 360 -5.64 -9.01 27.23
CA GLU A 360 -6.28 -7.72 27.45
C GLU A 360 -7.80 -7.81 27.38
N LEU A 361 -8.35 -8.42 26.33
CA LEU A 361 -9.79 -8.55 26.15
C LEU A 361 -10.43 -9.43 27.24
N SER A 362 -9.73 -10.46 27.72
CA SER A 362 -10.20 -11.25 28.87
C SER A 362 -10.38 -10.42 30.14
N GLN A 363 -9.69 -9.29 30.23
CA GLN A 363 -9.73 -8.33 31.33
C GLN A 363 -10.63 -7.11 31.02
N GLY A 364 -11.27 -7.08 29.84
CA GLY A 364 -12.07 -5.95 29.37
C GLY A 364 -11.25 -4.75 28.88
N VAL A 365 -9.98 -4.96 28.52
CA VAL A 365 -9.08 -3.96 27.93
C VAL A 365 -9.04 -4.18 26.41
N THR A 366 -9.17 -3.11 25.63
CA THR A 366 -9.26 -3.18 24.15
C THR A 366 -8.03 -2.66 23.43
N THR A 367 -7.00 -2.16 24.13
CA THR A 367 -5.86 -1.44 23.54
C THR A 367 -5.24 -2.13 22.32
N THR A 368 -4.85 -3.41 22.43
CA THR A 368 -4.24 -4.12 21.29
C THR A 368 -5.26 -4.42 20.18
N LEU A 369 -6.53 -4.62 20.52
CA LEU A 369 -7.59 -4.81 19.52
C LEU A 369 -7.84 -3.51 18.74
N SER A 370 -7.86 -2.36 19.41
CA SER A 370 -7.93 -1.04 18.77
C SER A 370 -6.73 -0.79 17.86
N MET A 371 -5.51 -1.13 18.30
CA MET A 371 -4.32 -1.04 17.45
C MET A 371 -4.46 -1.86 16.16
N ILE A 372 -5.00 -3.09 16.25
CA ILE A 372 -5.24 -3.95 15.09
C ILE A 372 -6.32 -3.36 14.19
N ALA A 373 -7.45 -2.92 14.76
CA ALA A 373 -8.58 -2.38 14.02
C ALA A 373 -8.22 -1.08 13.26
N ASN A 374 -7.38 -0.25 13.87
CA ASN A 374 -6.94 1.03 13.31
C ASN A 374 -5.70 0.90 12.40
N GLY A 375 -5.15 -0.30 12.21
CA GLY A 375 -3.94 -0.49 11.40
C GLY A 375 -2.66 0.08 12.02
N GLU A 376 -2.63 0.32 13.34
CA GLU A 376 -1.51 0.90 14.08
C GLU A 376 -0.35 -0.09 14.31
N ILE A 377 -0.52 -1.37 13.93
CA ILE A 377 0.56 -2.37 13.97
C ILE A 377 1.33 -2.32 12.65
N PRO A 378 2.63 -1.95 12.66
CA PRO A 378 3.44 -1.85 11.45
C PRO A 378 3.49 -3.18 10.71
N GLY A 379 3.31 -3.13 9.38
CA GLY A 379 3.58 -4.28 8.51
C GLY A 379 5.06 -4.70 8.55
N PRO A 380 5.39 -5.94 8.15
CA PRO A 380 6.78 -6.34 8.02
C PRO A 380 7.51 -5.40 7.03
N ALA A 381 8.72 -4.96 7.40
CA ALA A 381 9.52 -4.08 6.56
C ALA A 381 9.90 -4.77 5.23
N THR A 382 9.19 -4.47 4.15
CA THR A 382 9.56 -4.86 2.78
C THR A 382 10.70 -3.97 2.30
N ARG A 383 11.94 -4.47 2.37
CA ARG A 383 13.10 -3.79 1.75
C ARG A 383 13.12 -4.07 0.25
N MET A 384 12.37 -3.29 -0.53
CA MET A 384 12.54 -3.25 -1.98
C MET A 384 13.69 -2.30 -2.33
N ALA A 385 14.54 -2.67 -3.30
CA ALA A 385 15.58 -1.78 -3.82
C ALA A 385 14.94 -0.53 -4.49
N ALA A 386 15.61 0.63 -4.47
CA ALA A 386 15.10 1.84 -5.11
C ALA A 386 14.95 1.69 -6.65
N LEU A 387 13.99 2.38 -7.26
CA LEU A 387 13.82 2.46 -8.71
C LEU A 387 14.98 3.24 -9.37
N PRO A 388 15.32 2.95 -10.65
CA PRO A 388 16.20 3.83 -11.42
C PRO A 388 15.52 5.19 -11.72
N PRO A 389 16.30 6.28 -11.86
CA PRO A 389 15.78 7.63 -12.15
C PRO A 389 15.14 7.75 -13.54
N GLU A 390 14.25 8.72 -13.79
CA GLU A 390 13.65 8.94 -15.13
C GLU A 390 14.64 9.58 -16.14
N PRO A 391 14.52 9.32 -17.47
CA PRO A 391 15.30 9.98 -18.51
C PRO A 391 15.10 11.50 -18.55
N GLU A 392 16.17 12.24 -18.83
CA GLU A 392 16.14 13.70 -19.02
C GLU A 392 15.21 14.12 -20.18
N GLY A 393 14.41 15.18 -19.97
CA GLY A 393 13.55 15.79 -20.99
C GLY A 393 12.12 15.23 -21.10
N VAL A 394 11.79 14.24 -20.27
CA VAL A 394 10.42 13.69 -20.14
C VAL A 394 9.42 14.72 -19.63
N ALA A 395 9.79 15.48 -18.59
CA ALA A 395 8.96 16.53 -18.02
C ALA A 395 8.62 17.61 -19.07
N ASP A 396 9.63 18.09 -19.81
CA ASP A 396 9.46 19.13 -20.84
C ASP A 396 8.48 18.70 -21.95
N LEU A 397 8.56 17.43 -22.38
CA LEU A 397 7.69 16.88 -23.42
C LEU A 397 6.28 16.59 -22.90
N MET A 398 6.16 16.19 -21.64
CA MET A 398 4.89 16.00 -20.94
C MET A 398 4.16 17.34 -20.80
N ASP A 399 4.86 18.41 -20.43
CA ASP A 399 4.32 19.76 -20.30
C ASP A 399 3.82 20.30 -21.65
N LEU A 400 4.56 20.01 -22.73
CA LEU A 400 4.12 20.31 -24.09
C LEU A 400 2.86 19.52 -24.50
N TYR A 401 2.77 18.23 -24.15
CA TYR A 401 1.61 17.38 -24.46
C TYR A 401 0.37 17.73 -23.62
N LEU A 402 0.56 18.07 -22.35
CA LEU A 402 -0.51 18.51 -21.44
C LEU A 402 -1.14 19.85 -21.85
N GLY A 403 -0.48 20.61 -22.74
CA GLY A 403 -1.05 21.79 -23.40
C GLY A 403 -2.00 21.50 -24.58
N CYS A 404 -2.31 20.23 -24.84
CA CYS A 404 -3.25 19.77 -25.87
C CYS A 404 -4.63 19.44 -25.27
N ASP A 405 -5.69 19.57 -26.08
CA ASP A 405 -7.03 19.10 -25.75
C ASP A 405 -7.05 17.56 -25.62
N SER A 406 -7.85 17.02 -24.68
CA SER A 406 -8.04 15.57 -24.52
C SER A 406 -8.59 14.97 -25.83
N PRO A 407 -8.02 13.85 -26.34
CA PRO A 407 -8.59 13.20 -27.51
C PRO A 407 -10.04 12.81 -27.20
N THR A 408 -10.99 13.29 -28.01
CA THR A 408 -12.35 12.73 -27.99
C THR A 408 -12.25 11.27 -28.43
N PRO A 409 -12.95 10.32 -27.77
CA PRO A 409 -12.87 8.92 -28.15
C PRO A 409 -13.32 8.76 -29.60
N VAL A 410 -12.37 8.47 -30.49
CA VAL A 410 -12.67 8.03 -31.84
C VAL A 410 -13.00 6.55 -31.74
N ASP A 411 -14.28 6.25 -31.48
CA ASP A 411 -14.87 4.91 -31.45
C ASP A 411 -14.36 4.01 -30.30
N GLU A 412 -15.24 3.65 -29.36
CA GLU A 412 -14.97 2.75 -28.20
C GLU A 412 -14.55 1.31 -28.58
N LYS A 413 -14.25 1.08 -29.85
CA LYS A 413 -14.12 -0.22 -30.51
C LYS A 413 -12.79 -0.41 -31.24
N ALA A 414 -11.89 0.59 -31.20
CA ALA A 414 -10.51 0.46 -31.64
C ALA A 414 -9.58 0.18 -30.45
N PRO A 415 -8.49 -0.62 -30.61
CA PRO A 415 -7.46 -0.72 -29.58
C PRO A 415 -6.94 0.67 -29.26
N ASP A 416 -6.63 0.92 -27.98
CA ASP A 416 -6.28 2.22 -27.38
C ASP A 416 -5.88 3.27 -28.44
N PRO A 417 -6.72 4.30 -28.66
CA PRO A 417 -6.53 5.25 -29.76
C PRO A 417 -5.16 5.94 -29.72
N MET A 418 -4.47 5.96 -28.56
CA MET A 418 -3.11 6.49 -28.44
C MET A 418 -2.02 5.51 -28.89
N LEU A 419 -2.21 4.19 -28.73
CA LEU A 419 -1.27 3.16 -29.20
C LEU A 419 -1.20 3.06 -30.74
N ALA A 420 -2.24 3.47 -31.45
CA ALA A 420 -2.24 3.54 -32.92
C ALA A 420 -1.20 4.51 -33.49
N TYR A 421 -0.67 5.42 -32.66
CA TYR A 421 0.33 6.42 -33.04
C TYR A 421 1.78 6.03 -32.66
N TRP A 422 1.98 4.87 -32.02
CA TRP A 422 3.29 4.35 -31.60
C TRP A 422 4.32 4.30 -32.76
N ASP A 423 3.87 3.78 -33.91
CA ASP A 423 4.68 3.67 -35.13
C ASP A 423 4.25 4.63 -36.25
N ALA A 424 3.40 5.62 -35.94
CA ALA A 424 2.93 6.57 -36.93
C ALA A 424 4.10 7.35 -37.58
N ASP A 425 3.94 7.65 -38.88
CA ASP A 425 4.90 8.47 -39.59
C ASP A 425 4.80 9.95 -39.13
N PRO A 426 5.86 10.76 -39.34
CA PRO A 426 5.88 12.14 -38.86
C PRO A 426 4.75 13.00 -39.43
N GLU A 427 4.22 12.70 -40.61
CA GLU A 427 3.09 13.44 -41.20
C GLU A 427 1.78 13.09 -40.50
N THR A 428 1.61 11.83 -40.10
CA THR A 428 0.45 11.33 -39.36
C THR A 428 0.43 11.84 -37.92
N LEU A 429 1.60 11.87 -37.26
CA LEU A 429 1.75 12.47 -35.93
C LEU A 429 1.53 13.98 -35.94
N ALA A 430 2.06 14.67 -36.96
CA ALA A 430 1.82 16.11 -37.12
C ALA A 430 0.35 16.43 -37.37
N ALA A 431 -0.37 15.56 -38.08
CA ALA A 431 -1.81 15.67 -38.26
C ALA A 431 -2.55 15.44 -36.93
N PHE A 432 -2.18 14.38 -36.19
CA PHE A 432 -2.74 14.09 -34.87
C PHE A 432 -2.59 15.26 -33.89
N PHE A 433 -1.37 15.78 -33.68
CA PHE A 433 -1.18 16.98 -32.82
C PHE A 433 -1.80 18.23 -33.41
N GLY A 434 -1.87 18.34 -34.74
CA GLY A 434 -2.59 19.44 -35.38
C GLY A 434 -4.09 19.44 -35.09
N ASP A 435 -4.65 18.26 -34.78
CA ASP A 435 -6.06 18.07 -34.45
C ASP A 435 -6.35 18.25 -32.94
N ILE A 436 -5.39 17.94 -32.07
CA ILE A 436 -5.58 18.00 -30.60
C ILE A 436 -4.80 19.10 -29.88
N CYS A 437 -3.85 19.78 -30.53
CA CYS A 437 -3.04 20.82 -29.89
C CYS A 437 -3.12 22.17 -30.63
N PRO A 438 -2.92 23.29 -29.91
CA PRO A 438 -2.62 24.59 -30.54
C PRO A 438 -1.46 24.49 -31.54
N ALA A 439 -1.52 25.21 -32.66
CA ALA A 439 -0.64 24.99 -33.81
C ALA A 439 0.87 25.16 -33.53
N ASP A 440 1.23 25.98 -32.55
CA ASP A 440 2.60 26.19 -32.07
C ASP A 440 3.08 25.08 -31.13
N ILE A 441 2.21 24.55 -30.28
CA ILE A 441 2.46 23.34 -29.46
C ILE A 441 2.55 22.11 -30.36
N ALA A 442 1.64 21.96 -31.32
CA ALA A 442 1.65 20.88 -32.31
C ALA A 442 2.96 20.86 -33.11
N ALA A 443 3.47 22.03 -33.52
CA ALA A 443 4.73 22.14 -34.23
C ALA A 443 5.95 21.81 -33.34
N GLN A 444 5.91 22.17 -32.07
CA GLN A 444 6.96 21.86 -31.08
C GLN A 444 6.98 20.37 -30.71
N LEU A 445 5.81 19.78 -30.44
CA LEU A 445 5.65 18.35 -30.24
C LEU A 445 6.12 17.58 -31.48
N THR A 446 5.67 17.95 -32.69
CA THR A 446 6.11 17.30 -33.92
C THR A 446 7.63 17.39 -34.12
N ALA A 447 8.26 18.51 -33.78
CA ALA A 447 9.70 18.68 -33.89
C ALA A 447 10.47 17.85 -32.84
N ALA A 448 10.02 17.88 -31.58
CA ALA A 448 10.66 17.16 -30.48
C ALA A 448 10.47 15.64 -30.61
N ILE A 449 9.31 15.16 -31.07
CA ILE A 449 9.05 13.73 -31.33
C ILE A 449 9.97 13.15 -32.40
N ASN A 450 10.34 13.95 -33.41
CA ASN A 450 11.32 13.55 -34.42
C ASN A 450 12.74 13.38 -33.84
N GLU A 451 13.04 13.99 -32.70
CA GLU A 451 14.35 13.95 -32.02
C GLU A 451 14.38 12.94 -30.85
N THR A 452 13.26 12.72 -30.13
CA THR A 452 13.17 11.92 -28.90
C THR A 452 11.95 10.99 -28.88
N ARG A 453 11.80 10.16 -29.92
CA ARG A 453 10.68 9.23 -30.09
C ARG A 453 10.38 8.32 -28.87
N GLY A 454 11.39 7.96 -28.09
CA GLY A 454 11.23 7.18 -26.85
C GLY A 454 10.49 7.92 -25.72
N ILE A 455 10.66 9.24 -25.61
CA ILE A 455 9.99 10.08 -24.60
C ILE A 455 8.52 10.32 -24.99
N PHE A 456 8.25 10.44 -26.28
CA PHE A 456 6.88 10.54 -26.79
C PHE A 456 6.06 9.27 -26.53
N ASN A 457 6.66 8.11 -26.79
CA ASN A 457 6.08 6.81 -26.48
C ASN A 457 5.84 6.63 -24.97
N TYR A 458 6.70 7.22 -24.13
CA TYR A 458 6.51 7.29 -22.68
C TYR A 458 5.29 8.12 -22.25
N ILE A 459 5.04 9.26 -22.90
CA ILE A 459 3.86 10.13 -22.64
C ILE A 459 2.56 9.44 -23.03
N ILE A 460 2.52 8.82 -24.22
CA ILE A 460 1.37 8.03 -24.67
C ILE A 460 0.98 6.96 -23.64
N GLN A 461 1.96 6.30 -23.03
CA GLN A 461 1.71 5.22 -22.07
C GLN A 461 1.30 5.71 -20.68
N ARG A 462 1.73 6.90 -20.24
CA ARG A 462 1.32 7.47 -18.95
C ARG A 462 -0.18 7.77 -18.89
N PHE A 463 -0.81 8.07 -20.01
CA PHE A 463 -2.24 8.38 -20.12
C PHE A 463 -3.08 7.24 -20.70
N SER A 464 -2.45 6.13 -21.07
CA SER A 464 -3.17 4.88 -21.34
C SER A 464 -3.67 4.33 -19.99
N PRO A 465 -4.96 4.01 -19.82
CA PRO A 465 -5.47 3.48 -18.58
C PRO A 465 -4.64 2.27 -18.14
N GLY A 466 -3.99 2.42 -16.99
CA GLY A 466 -3.13 1.42 -16.39
C GLY A 466 -3.89 0.11 -16.22
N THR A 467 -3.43 -0.91 -16.93
CA THR A 467 -3.62 -2.32 -16.54
C THR A 467 -2.65 -2.64 -15.40
N THR A 468 -2.69 -1.84 -14.34
CA THR A 468 -1.80 -1.94 -13.18
C THR A 468 -2.35 -3.05 -12.28
N VAL A 469 -1.54 -4.09 -12.08
CA VAL A 469 -1.82 -5.36 -11.37
C VAL A 469 -2.74 -6.36 -12.10
N GLY A 470 -2.60 -6.37 -13.43
CA GLY A 470 -2.93 -7.38 -14.44
C GLY A 470 -3.24 -8.84 -14.09
N VAL A 471 -4.15 -9.16 -13.15
CA VAL A 471 -4.79 -10.49 -13.09
C VAL A 471 -6.00 -10.50 -14.01
N ASN A 472 -5.92 -11.25 -15.09
CA ASN A 472 -7.10 -11.46 -15.94
C ASN A 472 -8.14 -12.31 -15.17
N ALA A 473 -9.21 -11.66 -14.68
CA ALA A 473 -10.26 -12.31 -13.91
C ALA A 473 -11.00 -13.41 -14.70
N ASN A 474 -11.09 -13.28 -16.04
CA ASN A 474 -11.73 -14.26 -16.89
C ASN A 474 -10.91 -15.55 -17.00
N ILE A 475 -9.58 -15.44 -17.17
CA ILE A 475 -8.72 -16.64 -17.16
C ILE A 475 -8.66 -17.25 -15.76
N ASN A 476 -8.64 -16.44 -14.70
CA ASN A 476 -8.71 -16.92 -13.32
C ASN A 476 -9.98 -17.75 -13.05
N GLY A 477 -11.14 -17.20 -13.41
CA GLY A 477 -12.44 -17.86 -13.26
C GLY A 477 -12.54 -19.13 -14.11
N LYS A 478 -11.98 -19.11 -15.33
CA LYS A 478 -11.91 -20.31 -16.18
C LYS A 478 -11.07 -21.42 -15.52
N LEU A 479 -9.83 -21.13 -15.11
CA LEU A 479 -8.93 -22.14 -14.54
C LEU A 479 -9.53 -22.71 -13.26
N PHE A 480 -10.16 -21.88 -12.43
CA PHE A 480 -10.94 -22.35 -11.29
C PHE A 480 -12.04 -23.34 -11.71
N CYS A 481 -12.87 -23.02 -12.72
CA CYS A 481 -13.95 -23.90 -13.16
C CYS A 481 -13.48 -25.17 -13.87
N THR A 482 -12.34 -25.13 -14.55
CA THR A 482 -11.86 -26.25 -15.40
C THR A 482 -10.84 -27.14 -14.70
N GLU A 483 -10.15 -26.63 -13.68
CA GLU A 483 -9.00 -27.32 -13.08
C GLU A 483 -9.15 -27.49 -11.56
N GLU A 484 -9.88 -26.64 -10.84
CA GLU A 484 -10.08 -26.79 -9.39
C GLU A 484 -11.47 -27.33 -9.03
N TYR A 485 -12.51 -26.81 -9.67
CA TYR A 485 -13.90 -27.20 -9.45
C TYR A 485 -14.18 -28.69 -9.66
N PRO A 486 -13.58 -29.40 -10.66
CA PRO A 486 -13.83 -30.82 -10.87
C PRO A 486 -13.36 -31.71 -9.71
N PHE A 487 -12.38 -31.26 -8.95
CA PHE A 487 -11.74 -31.99 -7.85
C PHE A 487 -12.24 -31.48 -6.50
N ARG A 488 -13.54 -31.26 -6.35
CA ARG A 488 -14.14 -30.83 -5.07
C ARG A 488 -14.99 -31.89 -4.41
N GLU A 489 -14.95 -31.92 -3.08
CA GLU A 489 -15.99 -32.53 -2.26
C GLU A 489 -17.32 -31.79 -2.37
N SER A 490 -18.40 -32.44 -1.93
CA SER A 490 -19.68 -31.73 -1.82
C SER A 490 -19.60 -30.62 -0.78
N PHE A 491 -20.24 -29.48 -1.03
CA PHE A 491 -20.31 -28.38 -0.05
C PHE A 491 -20.92 -28.82 1.29
N ASP A 492 -21.80 -29.81 1.28
CA ASP A 492 -22.37 -30.42 2.50
C ASP A 492 -21.32 -31.20 3.31
N GLU A 493 -20.44 -31.95 2.64
CA GLU A 493 -19.32 -32.66 3.28
C GLU A 493 -18.29 -31.68 3.82
N MET A 494 -17.90 -30.68 3.04
CA MET A 494 -16.99 -29.61 3.47
C MET A 494 -17.52 -28.89 4.70
N LYS A 495 -18.81 -28.48 4.68
CA LYS A 495 -19.47 -27.88 5.83
C LYS A 495 -19.44 -28.78 7.06
N ALA A 496 -19.65 -30.09 6.89
CA ALA A 496 -19.59 -31.05 7.99
C ALA A 496 -18.17 -31.25 8.54
N GLN A 497 -17.15 -31.23 7.68
CA GLN A 497 -15.75 -31.35 8.07
C GLN A 497 -15.25 -30.11 8.82
N MET A 498 -15.51 -28.91 8.30
CA MET A 498 -15.16 -27.65 8.97
C MET A 498 -15.82 -27.55 10.36
N ALA A 499 -17.09 -27.93 10.46
CA ALA A 499 -17.79 -28.01 11.74
C ALA A 499 -17.16 -29.05 12.69
N ALA A 500 -16.72 -30.20 12.17
CA ALA A 500 -16.05 -31.23 12.97
C ALA A 500 -14.64 -30.81 13.43
N ALA A 501 -13.98 -29.93 12.68
CA ALA A 501 -12.69 -29.32 13.01
C ALA A 501 -12.80 -28.16 14.01
N GLY A 502 -14.02 -27.75 14.39
CA GLY A 502 -14.26 -26.72 15.39
C GLY A 502 -14.18 -25.28 14.86
N MET A 503 -14.30 -25.09 13.54
CA MET A 503 -14.38 -23.75 12.96
C MET A 503 -15.69 -23.04 13.35
N PRO A 504 -15.69 -21.69 13.47
CA PRO A 504 -16.90 -20.93 13.76
C PRO A 504 -17.97 -21.04 12.66
N ASP A 505 -19.25 -21.08 13.07
CA ASP A 505 -20.39 -21.22 12.14
C ASP A 505 -20.46 -20.08 11.11
N PHE A 506 -20.11 -18.84 11.49
CA PHE A 506 -20.10 -17.70 10.56
C PHE A 506 -19.10 -17.92 9.42
N TYR A 507 -17.91 -18.41 9.75
CA TYR A 507 -16.83 -18.61 8.80
C TYR A 507 -17.14 -19.77 7.85
N ILE A 508 -17.71 -20.85 8.38
CA ILE A 508 -18.24 -21.95 7.57
C ILE A 508 -19.27 -21.43 6.57
N GLN A 509 -20.21 -20.59 7.02
CA GLN A 509 -21.27 -20.07 6.17
C GLN A 509 -20.72 -19.13 5.08
N GLU A 510 -19.87 -18.17 5.43
CA GLU A 510 -19.24 -17.26 4.47
C GLU A 510 -18.39 -17.99 3.43
N THR A 511 -17.62 -18.99 3.87
CA THR A 511 -16.81 -19.83 2.98
C THR A 511 -17.71 -20.56 1.97
N ILE A 512 -18.76 -21.22 2.44
CA ILE A 512 -19.67 -21.97 1.57
C ILE A 512 -20.41 -21.04 0.61
N ASP A 513 -20.83 -19.86 1.05
CA ASP A 513 -21.51 -18.87 0.21
C ASP A 513 -20.57 -18.32 -0.87
N SER A 514 -19.34 -17.97 -0.50
CA SER A 514 -18.29 -17.52 -1.44
C SER A 514 -17.97 -18.59 -2.50
N LEU A 515 -17.79 -19.84 -2.09
CA LEU A 515 -17.53 -20.94 -3.02
C LEU A 515 -18.73 -21.26 -3.90
N THR A 516 -19.94 -21.17 -3.35
CA THR A 516 -21.19 -21.33 -4.11
C THR A 516 -21.27 -20.26 -5.19
N GLN A 517 -21.01 -19.00 -4.85
CA GLN A 517 -20.99 -17.89 -5.80
C GLN A 517 -19.90 -18.08 -6.87
N ARG A 518 -18.66 -18.40 -6.46
CA ARG A 518 -17.54 -18.59 -7.40
C ARG A 518 -17.73 -19.80 -8.32
N SER A 519 -18.47 -20.82 -7.88
CA SER A 519 -18.80 -21.99 -8.69
C SER A 519 -19.99 -21.81 -9.64
N ALA A 520 -20.75 -20.72 -9.49
CA ALA A 520 -21.90 -20.44 -10.33
C ALA A 520 -21.46 -20.35 -11.81
N GLY A 521 -22.11 -21.13 -12.68
CA GLY A 521 -21.76 -21.17 -14.10
C GLY A 521 -20.61 -22.10 -14.48
N CYS A 522 -19.90 -22.74 -13.54
CA CYS A 522 -18.86 -23.72 -13.87
C CYS A 522 -19.40 -24.93 -14.65
N GLU A 523 -20.70 -25.26 -14.53
CA GLU A 523 -21.36 -26.28 -15.36
C GLU A 523 -21.24 -26.01 -16.87
N ALA A 524 -21.11 -24.74 -17.28
CA ALA A 524 -20.92 -24.36 -18.68
C ALA A 524 -19.52 -24.72 -19.20
N TRP A 525 -18.57 -25.04 -18.32
CA TRP A 525 -17.21 -25.45 -18.67
C TRP A 525 -16.99 -26.96 -18.62
N ARG A 526 -18.06 -27.76 -18.44
CA ARG A 526 -17.95 -29.21 -18.20
C ARG A 526 -17.13 -29.95 -19.26
N ASP A 527 -17.24 -29.57 -20.52
CA ASP A 527 -16.56 -30.25 -21.62
C ASP A 527 -15.05 -29.85 -21.71
N ALA A 528 -14.63 -28.83 -20.95
CA ALA A 528 -13.25 -28.34 -20.84
C ALA A 528 -12.62 -28.63 -19.47
N MET A 529 -13.29 -29.41 -18.60
CA MET A 529 -12.76 -29.83 -17.31
C MET A 529 -11.63 -30.86 -17.49
N ILE A 530 -10.58 -30.74 -16.68
CA ILE A 530 -9.44 -31.66 -16.72
C ILE A 530 -9.74 -32.92 -15.89
N GLU A 531 -9.32 -34.06 -16.41
CA GLU A 531 -9.40 -35.36 -15.73
C GLU A 531 -8.09 -35.65 -14.97
N PRO A 532 -8.13 -36.34 -13.82
CA PRO A 532 -6.93 -36.68 -13.06
C PRO A 532 -5.94 -37.51 -13.89
N THR A 533 -4.66 -37.15 -13.80
CA THR A 533 -3.55 -37.87 -14.42
C THR A 533 -2.71 -38.64 -13.37
N PRO A 534 -1.97 -39.72 -13.73
CA PRO A 534 -1.20 -40.48 -12.74
C PRO A 534 -0.01 -39.70 -12.18
N ASP A 535 0.18 -39.67 -10.86
CA ASP A 535 1.24 -38.93 -10.13
C ASP A 535 2.69 -39.35 -10.49
N GLU A 536 3.17 -38.97 -11.67
CA GLU A 536 4.54 -39.23 -12.13
C GLU A 536 5.27 -37.90 -12.39
N TYR A 537 6.27 -37.58 -11.56
CA TYR A 537 7.07 -36.38 -11.68
C TYR A 537 8.51 -36.67 -12.12
N GLY A 538 9.06 -35.79 -12.97
CA GLY A 538 10.47 -35.79 -13.34
C GLY A 538 11.39 -35.54 -12.14
N ALA A 539 12.60 -36.11 -12.18
CA ALA A 539 13.59 -36.00 -11.10
C ALA A 539 14.45 -34.73 -11.21
N TYR A 540 13.82 -33.56 -11.35
CA TYR A 540 14.49 -32.27 -11.40
C TYR A 540 14.99 -31.87 -10.00
N PRO A 541 16.21 -31.29 -9.85
CA PRO A 541 16.60 -30.65 -8.60
C PRO A 541 15.62 -29.52 -8.27
N THR A 542 14.96 -29.60 -7.12
CA THR A 542 13.89 -28.65 -6.76
C THR A 542 14.12 -28.07 -5.37
N LEU A 543 14.05 -26.75 -5.25
CA LEU A 543 13.93 -26.05 -3.97
C LEU A 543 12.47 -25.68 -3.77
N VAL A 544 11.90 -26.06 -2.64
CA VAL A 544 10.54 -25.71 -2.24
C VAL A 544 10.63 -24.73 -1.07
N LEU A 545 10.17 -23.50 -1.28
CA LEU A 545 10.09 -22.45 -0.27
C LEU A 545 8.63 -22.26 0.15
N SER A 546 8.38 -22.23 1.45
CA SER A 546 7.04 -22.03 1.99
C SER A 546 7.09 -21.17 3.24
N GLY A 547 6.13 -20.25 3.41
CA GLY A 547 6.02 -19.43 4.61
C GLY A 547 5.29 -20.18 5.70
N GLN A 548 5.81 -20.17 6.93
CA GLN A 548 5.16 -20.82 8.08
C GLN A 548 3.69 -20.43 8.24
N PHE A 549 3.35 -19.19 7.91
CA PHE A 549 2.00 -18.63 8.04
C PHE A 549 1.43 -18.19 6.67
N ASP A 550 1.76 -18.90 5.59
CA ASP A 550 1.15 -18.68 4.27
C ASP A 550 -0.29 -19.26 4.23
N ASN A 551 -1.32 -18.42 4.30
CA ASN A 551 -2.73 -18.88 4.29
C ASN A 551 -3.33 -18.98 2.87
N VAL A 552 -2.59 -18.51 1.86
CA VAL A 552 -2.97 -18.51 0.45
C VAL A 552 -2.59 -19.85 -0.17
N THR A 553 -1.36 -20.30 0.10
CA THR A 553 -0.83 -21.61 -0.28
C THR A 553 -0.26 -22.29 0.98
N PRO A 554 -1.10 -23.02 1.74
CA PRO A 554 -0.71 -23.57 3.03
C PRO A 554 0.56 -24.43 2.99
N PRO A 555 1.39 -24.43 4.05
CA PRO A 555 2.63 -25.21 4.10
C PRO A 555 2.48 -26.70 3.78
N ALA A 556 1.33 -27.30 4.08
CA ALA A 556 1.05 -28.70 3.75
C ALA A 556 1.06 -28.99 2.24
N TRP A 557 0.77 -27.99 1.38
CA TRP A 557 0.90 -28.14 -0.07
C TRP A 557 2.37 -28.23 -0.48
N ALA A 558 3.24 -27.43 0.14
CA ALA A 558 4.68 -27.53 -0.04
C ALA A 558 5.24 -28.87 0.50
N GLU A 559 4.73 -29.36 1.63
CA GLU A 559 5.04 -30.70 2.14
C GLU A 559 4.61 -31.78 1.13
N THR A 560 3.38 -31.72 0.62
CA THR A 560 2.87 -32.66 -0.37
C THR A 560 3.73 -32.66 -1.63
N ALA A 561 3.99 -31.48 -2.22
CA ALA A 561 4.87 -31.34 -3.38
C ALA A 561 6.25 -31.94 -3.12
N SER A 562 6.84 -31.72 -1.93
CA SER A 562 8.15 -32.26 -1.58
C SER A 562 8.18 -33.79 -1.51
N THR A 563 7.05 -34.45 -1.21
CA THR A 563 6.95 -35.91 -1.21
C THR A 563 6.79 -36.51 -2.60
N LEU A 564 6.21 -35.74 -3.53
CA LEU A 564 5.98 -36.15 -4.92
C LEU A 564 7.23 -35.94 -5.79
N LEU A 565 8.02 -34.92 -5.47
CA LEU A 565 9.20 -34.52 -6.23
C LEU A 565 10.47 -35.22 -5.70
N PRO A 566 11.08 -36.16 -6.46
CA PRO A 566 12.12 -37.05 -5.93
C PRO A 566 13.40 -36.39 -5.42
N ASN A 567 13.71 -35.18 -5.90
CA ASN A 567 14.92 -34.41 -5.58
C ASN A 567 14.60 -33.05 -4.94
N ALA A 568 13.44 -32.93 -4.28
CA ALA A 568 13.03 -31.70 -3.63
C ALA A 568 13.74 -31.47 -2.28
N GLN A 569 14.03 -30.21 -2.00
CA GLN A 569 14.49 -29.70 -0.71
C GLN A 569 13.44 -28.72 -0.19
N LEU A 570 12.69 -29.10 0.85
CA LEU A 570 11.69 -28.23 1.47
C LEU A 570 12.30 -27.38 2.57
N ILE A 571 12.19 -26.06 2.43
CA ILE A 571 12.55 -25.08 3.45
C ILE A 571 11.32 -24.24 3.81
N THR A 572 10.79 -24.47 5.01
CA THR A 572 9.75 -23.62 5.59
C THR A 572 10.40 -22.42 6.29
N ILE A 573 10.08 -21.22 5.85
CA ILE A 573 10.59 -19.97 6.40
C ILE A 573 9.74 -19.57 7.61
N PRO A 574 10.33 -19.50 8.83
CA PRO A 574 9.61 -19.08 10.03
C PRO A 574 9.12 -17.62 9.92
N ASN A 575 7.98 -17.33 10.53
CA ASN A 575 7.37 -15.99 10.56
C ASN A 575 7.22 -15.33 9.16
N ALA A 576 7.07 -16.14 8.11
CA ALA A 576 6.89 -15.67 6.75
C ALA A 576 5.48 -15.97 6.21
N TRP A 577 5.03 -15.07 5.34
CA TRP A 577 3.76 -15.10 4.62
C TRP A 577 3.98 -15.57 3.16
N HIS A 578 2.93 -15.55 2.33
CA HIS A 578 2.96 -15.77 0.89
C HIS A 578 3.99 -14.90 0.15
N SER A 579 4.64 -15.46 -0.88
CA SER A 579 5.70 -14.81 -1.67
C SER A 579 6.97 -14.57 -0.87
N ILE A 580 7.80 -15.61 -0.79
CA ILE A 580 8.94 -15.70 0.12
C ILE A 580 10.10 -14.82 -0.33
N LEU A 581 10.48 -14.87 -1.61
CA LEU A 581 11.60 -14.07 -2.12
C LEU A 581 11.30 -12.57 -2.17
N GLY A 582 12.26 -11.77 -1.69
CA GLY A 582 12.19 -10.30 -1.69
C GLY A 582 11.37 -9.68 -0.56
N ASN A 583 10.49 -10.45 0.09
CA ASN A 583 9.57 -9.92 1.12
C ASN A 583 9.96 -10.31 2.56
N ASN A 584 10.85 -11.28 2.76
CA ASN A 584 11.12 -11.88 4.09
C ASN A 584 12.60 -11.78 4.51
N GLY A 585 13.25 -10.67 4.17
CA GLY A 585 14.67 -10.42 4.47
C GLY A 585 15.65 -11.14 3.53
N PRO A 586 16.97 -11.10 3.82
CA PRO A 586 18.00 -11.65 2.93
C PRO A 586 18.05 -13.20 2.92
N CYS A 587 17.64 -13.85 4.03
CA CYS A 587 17.83 -15.30 4.21
C CYS A 587 17.23 -16.16 3.10
N PRO A 588 15.96 -15.98 2.66
CA PRO A 588 15.43 -16.78 1.55
C PRO A 588 16.14 -16.55 0.22
N THR A 589 16.63 -15.32 -0.02
CA THR A 589 17.42 -14.99 -1.21
C THR A 589 18.78 -15.70 -1.18
N ASP A 590 19.44 -15.73 -0.02
CA ASP A 590 20.71 -16.45 0.15
C ASP A 590 20.54 -17.97 -0.07
N ILE A 591 19.44 -18.54 0.44
CA ILE A 591 19.07 -19.95 0.21
C ILE A 591 18.86 -20.23 -1.28
N ALA A 592 18.12 -19.37 -1.98
CA ALA A 592 17.89 -19.49 -3.42
C ALA A 592 19.18 -19.38 -4.23
N LEU A 593 20.07 -18.42 -3.89
CA LEU A 593 21.38 -18.27 -4.54
C LEU A 593 22.28 -19.50 -4.30
N GLN A 594 22.29 -20.05 -3.08
CA GLN A 594 23.04 -21.26 -2.77
C GLN A 594 22.55 -22.46 -3.58
N PHE A 595 21.22 -22.60 -3.68
CA PHE A 595 20.58 -23.64 -4.49
C PHE A 595 20.94 -23.49 -5.97
N LEU A 596 20.78 -22.29 -6.54
CA LEU A 596 21.13 -22.03 -7.94
C LEU A 596 22.60 -22.29 -8.23
N ALA A 597 23.50 -22.04 -7.28
CA ALA A 597 24.92 -22.36 -7.43
C ALA A 597 25.17 -23.88 -7.50
N ASN A 598 24.51 -24.68 -6.66
CA ASN A 598 24.69 -26.15 -6.61
C ASN A 598 23.36 -26.89 -6.33
N PRO A 599 22.48 -27.06 -7.35
CA PRO A 599 21.11 -27.56 -7.12
C PRO A 599 21.03 -28.99 -6.56
N GLY A 600 22.06 -29.80 -6.80
CA GLY A 600 22.15 -31.18 -6.31
C GLY A 600 22.70 -31.34 -4.89
N GLU A 601 23.15 -30.25 -4.25
CA GLU A 601 23.67 -30.26 -2.88
C GLU A 601 22.64 -29.70 -1.90
N PRO A 602 22.62 -30.16 -0.62
CA PRO A 602 21.75 -29.59 0.40
C PRO A 602 22.02 -28.10 0.64
N VAL A 603 20.96 -27.29 0.70
CA VAL A 603 21.05 -25.88 1.13
C VAL A 603 21.22 -25.75 2.65
N ASP A 604 21.96 -24.74 3.08
CA ASP A 604 22.12 -24.34 4.47
C ASP A 604 21.07 -23.29 4.83
N ALA A 605 20.01 -23.73 5.51
CA ALA A 605 18.94 -22.86 5.98
C ALA A 605 19.17 -22.35 7.42
N GLY A 606 20.40 -22.36 7.94
CA GLY A 606 20.71 -21.92 9.30
C GLY A 606 20.29 -20.48 9.63
N CYS A 607 20.22 -19.60 8.63
CA CYS A 607 19.73 -18.23 8.80
C CYS A 607 18.26 -18.13 9.22
N THR A 608 17.47 -19.21 9.04
CA THR A 608 16.06 -19.24 9.46
C THR A 608 15.89 -19.34 10.98
N GLU A 609 16.93 -19.72 11.73
CA GLU A 609 16.85 -19.83 13.20
C GLU A 609 16.54 -18.48 13.89
N ASP A 610 16.96 -17.38 13.27
CA ASP A 610 16.75 -16.01 13.74
C ASP A 610 15.41 -15.41 13.28
N MET A 611 14.63 -16.12 12.47
CA MET A 611 13.37 -15.64 11.88
C MET A 611 12.12 -16.01 12.70
N LYS A 612 12.26 -16.44 13.97
CA LYS A 612 11.12 -16.84 14.81
C LYS A 612 10.21 -15.65 15.16
N VAL A 613 8.95 -15.93 15.46
CA VAL A 613 7.99 -14.94 15.96
C VAL A 613 8.51 -14.35 17.27
N VAL A 614 8.58 -13.02 17.33
CA VAL A 614 8.93 -12.28 18.56
C VAL A 614 7.63 -11.77 19.18
N PHE A 615 7.06 -12.55 20.11
CA PHE A 615 5.81 -12.19 20.76
C PHE A 615 5.96 -10.98 21.68
N GLN A 616 4.94 -10.13 21.70
CA GLN A 616 4.92 -8.92 22.49
C GLN A 616 4.57 -9.23 23.96
N PRO A 617 5.26 -8.63 24.94
CA PRO A 617 5.00 -8.89 26.35
C PRO A 617 3.66 -8.27 26.80
N PRO A 618 3.07 -8.75 27.91
CA PRO A 618 1.87 -8.15 28.48
C PRO A 618 2.14 -6.70 28.89
N VAL A 619 1.19 -5.80 28.68
CA VAL A 619 1.26 -4.48 29.34
C VAL A 619 1.15 -4.71 30.85
N ALA A 620 2.06 -4.12 31.62
CA ALA A 620 1.99 -4.20 33.07
C ALA A 620 0.61 -3.68 33.53
N ALA A 621 -0.19 -4.57 34.12
CA ALA A 621 -1.51 -4.22 34.65
C ALA A 621 -1.38 -2.95 35.49
N ALA A 622 -2.10 -1.90 35.09
CA ALA A 622 -2.18 -0.66 35.84
C ALA A 622 -2.50 -1.01 37.30
N THR A 623 -1.53 -0.80 38.18
CA THR A 623 -1.71 -1.05 39.61
C THR A 623 -2.86 -0.19 40.12
N ALA A 624 -3.93 -0.85 40.57
CA ALA A 624 -5.00 -0.39 41.45
C ALA A 624 -5.39 1.10 41.41
N ALA A 625 -6.66 1.35 41.05
CA ALA A 625 -7.35 2.65 41.09
C ALA A 625 -6.88 3.57 42.25
N PRO A 626 -6.42 4.81 41.97
CA PRO A 626 -5.94 5.71 43.00
C PRO A 626 -7.08 6.40 43.74
N ALA A 627 -6.78 6.86 44.95
CA ALA A 627 -7.67 7.72 45.73
C ALA A 627 -8.07 8.97 44.93
N GLU A 628 -9.37 9.31 44.95
CA GLU A 628 -9.96 10.44 44.25
C GLU A 628 -9.18 11.75 44.50
N VAL A 629 -8.56 12.26 43.43
CA VAL A 629 -8.16 13.66 43.33
C VAL A 629 -9.46 14.45 43.05
N ALA A 630 -9.76 15.46 43.86
CA ALA A 630 -11.01 16.22 43.73
C ALA A 630 -11.00 17.06 42.44
N GLY A 631 -11.89 16.80 41.48
CA GLY A 631 -11.95 17.48 40.19
C GLY A 631 -12.65 16.59 39.15
N ILE A 632 -12.81 17.08 37.91
CA ILE A 632 -13.38 16.33 36.78
C ILE A 632 -12.24 16.06 35.78
N PRO A 633 -12.07 14.83 35.27
CA PRO A 633 -11.11 14.58 34.20
C PRO A 633 -11.37 15.47 32.97
N GLY A 634 -10.31 15.90 32.30
CA GLY A 634 -10.40 16.49 30.97
C GLY A 634 -11.01 15.51 29.96
N ALA A 635 -11.56 16.04 28.87
CA ALA A 635 -12.10 15.19 27.80
C ALA A 635 -10.94 14.58 26.98
N PRO A 636 -10.96 13.27 26.66
CA PRO A 636 -9.94 12.57 25.87
C PRO A 636 -10.13 12.72 24.34
N GLY A 637 -10.70 13.84 23.92
CA GLY A 637 -11.20 14.09 22.57
C GLY A 637 -11.94 15.42 22.55
N LEU A 638 -12.04 16.05 21.37
CA LEU A 638 -12.82 17.28 21.16
C LEU A 638 -14.15 17.05 20.43
N ASP A 639 -14.55 15.79 20.22
CA ASP A 639 -15.75 15.41 19.46
C ASP A 639 -15.77 16.04 18.04
N ASP A 640 -14.60 16.15 17.40
CA ASP A 640 -14.50 16.56 16.00
C ASP A 640 -15.26 15.56 15.11
N PRO A 641 -16.07 16.02 14.14
CA PRO A 641 -16.88 15.12 13.31
C PRO A 641 -16.08 14.10 12.51
N LEU A 642 -14.85 14.43 12.09
CA LEU A 642 -13.98 13.54 11.33
C LEU A 642 -12.95 12.84 12.23
N TYR A 643 -12.52 13.50 13.31
CA TYR A 643 -11.50 12.98 14.23
C TYR A 643 -11.93 13.09 15.70
N PRO A 644 -12.94 12.32 16.15
CA PRO A 644 -13.59 12.53 17.45
C PRO A 644 -12.63 12.40 18.65
N THR A 645 -11.56 11.63 18.48
CA THR A 645 -10.54 11.33 19.49
C THR A 645 -9.27 12.19 19.36
N LEU A 646 -9.20 13.13 18.40
CA LEU A 646 -8.07 14.05 18.32
C LEU A 646 -8.27 15.27 19.21
N GLY A 647 -7.20 15.66 19.88
CA GLY A 647 -7.19 16.80 20.78
C GLY A 647 -7.89 16.52 22.09
N ASN A 648 -7.82 17.49 23.00
CA ASN A 648 -8.07 17.24 24.41
C ASN A 648 -8.73 18.44 25.09
N GLY A 649 -9.70 18.14 25.98
CA GLY A 649 -10.52 19.15 26.65
C GLY A 649 -10.15 19.40 28.11
N GLY A 650 -10.55 20.57 28.62
CA GLY A 650 -10.41 20.93 30.04
C GLY A 650 -9.16 21.75 30.37
N TYR A 651 -8.29 22.00 29.38
CA TYR A 651 -7.18 22.93 29.44
C TYR A 651 -6.98 23.60 28.07
N ASP A 652 -6.12 24.62 28.02
CA ASP A 652 -5.77 25.42 26.85
C ASP A 652 -4.24 25.58 26.82
N VAL A 653 -3.59 25.11 25.75
CA VAL A 653 -2.12 25.14 25.65
C VAL A 653 -1.64 26.50 25.19
N GLN A 654 -0.71 27.09 25.96
CA GLN A 654 -0.15 28.39 25.67
C GLN A 654 1.19 28.30 24.91
N HIS A 655 2.02 27.33 25.27
CA HIS A 655 3.36 27.17 24.71
C HIS A 655 3.87 25.73 24.74
N TYR A 656 4.60 25.33 23.70
CA TYR A 656 5.42 24.13 23.66
C TYR A 656 6.91 24.50 23.58
N ASP A 657 7.75 24.05 24.52
CA ASP A 657 9.21 24.00 24.37
C ASP A 657 9.62 22.54 24.08
N ILE A 658 9.96 22.28 22.82
CA ILE A 658 10.29 20.95 22.28
C ILE A 658 11.81 20.84 22.17
N VAL A 659 12.42 20.12 23.11
CA VAL A 659 13.82 19.73 23.06
C VAL A 659 13.92 18.37 22.41
N LEU A 660 14.62 18.27 21.30
CA LEU A 660 14.77 17.02 20.56
C LEU A 660 16.22 16.78 20.18
N ASP A 661 16.75 15.63 20.59
CA ASP A 661 17.96 15.07 20.01
C ASP A 661 17.52 14.14 18.87
N ALA A 662 17.83 14.53 17.64
CA ALA A 662 17.47 13.82 16.42
C ALA A 662 18.76 13.43 15.68
N ASP A 663 19.07 12.14 15.65
CA ASP A 663 20.19 11.61 14.90
C ASP A 663 19.69 10.91 13.63
N PRO A 664 19.79 11.56 12.45
CA PRO A 664 19.31 11.01 11.19
C PRO A 664 20.04 9.72 10.77
N THR A 665 21.17 9.37 11.39
CA THR A 665 21.90 8.13 11.07
C THR A 665 21.35 6.90 11.79
N SER A 666 20.51 7.13 12.81
CA SER A 666 19.92 6.07 13.63
C SER A 666 18.40 6.00 13.52
N ASP A 667 17.75 7.02 12.97
CA ASP A 667 16.31 7.31 13.01
C ASP A 667 15.66 7.17 14.40
N VAL A 668 16.45 7.33 15.46
CA VAL A 668 15.96 7.42 16.83
C VAL A 668 15.90 8.89 17.22
N ILE A 669 14.79 9.27 17.84
CA ILE A 669 14.66 10.56 18.51
C ILE A 669 14.53 10.36 20.01
N SER A 670 15.13 11.28 20.77
CA SER A 670 14.86 11.41 22.20
C SER A 670 14.48 12.83 22.51
N GLY A 671 13.37 13.01 23.21
CA GLY A 671 12.75 14.31 23.39
C GLY A 671 12.37 14.61 24.82
N THR A 672 12.29 15.90 25.11
CA THR A 672 11.57 16.43 26.26
C THR A 672 10.70 17.57 25.78
N VAL A 673 9.40 17.40 25.91
CA VAL A 673 8.43 18.46 25.63
C VAL A 673 7.95 19.05 26.95
N THR A 674 8.04 20.37 27.05
CA THR A 674 7.48 21.15 28.15
C THR A 674 6.28 21.94 27.62
N ILE A 675 5.13 21.75 28.24
CA ILE A 675 3.86 22.34 27.84
C ILE A 675 3.41 23.29 28.93
N ASP A 676 3.28 24.57 28.60
CA ASP A 676 2.65 25.57 29.45
C ASP A 676 1.16 25.61 29.11
N ALA A 677 0.29 25.32 30.08
CA ALA A 677 -1.15 25.25 29.86
C ALA A 677 -1.95 25.96 30.96
N ILE A 678 -3.18 26.34 30.64
CA ILE A 678 -4.14 26.91 31.59
C ILE A 678 -5.32 25.94 31.73
N ALA A 679 -5.65 25.54 32.96
CA ALA A 679 -6.82 24.71 33.20
C ALA A 679 -8.10 25.53 32.97
N THR A 680 -9.05 25.01 32.19
CA THR A 680 -10.35 25.66 31.91
C THR A 680 -11.47 25.13 32.81
N GLN A 681 -11.17 24.11 33.60
CA GLN A 681 -12.00 23.53 34.66
C GLN A 681 -11.15 23.00 35.82
N ASP A 682 -11.78 22.56 36.91
CA ASP A 682 -11.07 21.84 37.98
C ASP A 682 -10.71 20.43 37.48
N LEU A 683 -9.42 20.16 37.22
CA LEU A 683 -8.94 18.91 36.62
C LEU A 683 -8.44 17.92 37.67
N SER A 684 -8.97 16.69 37.63
CA SER A 684 -8.42 15.54 38.36
C SER A 684 -7.48 14.68 37.51
N ALA A 685 -7.58 14.78 36.18
CA ALA A 685 -6.70 14.23 35.16
C ALA A 685 -6.90 15.01 33.84
N PHE A 686 -5.98 14.90 32.89
CA PHE A 686 -6.08 15.45 31.53
C PHE A 686 -5.28 14.54 30.58
N ASN A 687 -5.46 14.63 29.27
CA ASN A 687 -4.71 13.80 28.31
C ASN A 687 -3.95 14.63 27.29
N LEU A 688 -3.01 13.99 26.62
CA LEU A 688 -2.26 14.48 25.47
C LEU A 688 -2.33 13.41 24.37
N ASP A 689 -2.40 13.82 23.11
CA ASP A 689 -2.20 12.93 21.97
C ASP A 689 -0.69 12.62 21.84
N PHE A 690 -0.33 11.34 21.88
CA PHE A 690 1.04 10.86 21.74
C PHE A 690 1.14 9.38 21.35
N LEU A 691 1.68 9.10 20.16
CA LEU A 691 1.71 7.77 19.55
C LEU A 691 3.14 7.22 19.38
N GLY A 692 3.27 5.89 19.49
CA GLY A 692 4.49 5.14 19.15
C GLY A 692 5.59 5.16 20.22
N LEU A 693 6.13 6.33 20.54
CA LEU A 693 7.37 6.45 21.32
C LEU A 693 7.22 6.04 22.80
N GLU A 694 8.33 5.62 23.43
CA GLU A 694 8.37 5.21 24.83
C GLU A 694 8.43 6.43 25.76
N ILE A 695 7.56 6.45 26.78
CA ILE A 695 7.52 7.52 27.79
C ILE A 695 8.42 7.14 28.96
N ASP A 696 9.43 7.96 29.22
CA ASP A 696 10.35 7.78 30.34
C ASP A 696 9.82 8.37 31.64
N GLU A 697 9.24 9.58 31.58
CA GLU A 697 8.83 10.35 32.75
C GLU A 697 7.77 11.39 32.37
N VAL A 698 6.80 11.58 33.26
CA VAL A 698 5.82 12.66 33.20
C VAL A 698 5.81 13.43 34.52
N THR A 699 5.91 14.76 34.44
CA THR A 699 5.74 15.65 35.60
C THR A 699 4.70 16.73 35.33
N VAL A 700 4.02 17.16 36.39
CA VAL A 700 3.14 18.33 36.43
C VAL A 700 3.62 19.24 37.55
N ASP A 701 3.94 20.49 37.24
CA ASP A 701 4.56 21.47 38.15
C ASP A 701 5.81 20.93 38.86
N ALA A 702 6.69 20.29 38.08
CA ALA A 702 7.91 19.61 38.53
C ALA A 702 7.69 18.47 39.56
N SER A 703 6.45 18.05 39.77
CA SER A 703 6.09 16.89 40.59
C SER A 703 5.76 15.72 39.70
N SER A 704 6.29 14.53 40.01
CA SER A 704 5.95 13.30 39.27
C SER A 704 4.44 13.08 39.23
N ALA A 705 3.92 12.85 38.03
CA ALA A 705 2.52 12.52 37.79
C ALA A 705 2.40 11.03 37.45
N ARG A 706 1.23 10.45 37.72
CA ARG A 706 0.92 9.11 37.20
C ARG A 706 0.41 9.28 35.78
N PHE A 707 0.67 8.29 34.92
CA PHE A 707 0.15 8.29 33.56
C PHE A 707 -0.22 6.87 33.11
N SER A 708 -1.09 6.80 32.12
CA SER A 708 -1.45 5.61 31.34
C SER A 708 -1.65 6.03 29.90
N ARG A 709 -1.46 5.11 28.95
CA ARG A 709 -1.71 5.37 27.53
C ARG A 709 -2.64 4.31 26.97
N ASP A 710 -3.63 4.73 26.19
CA ASP A 710 -4.54 3.87 25.43
C ASP A 710 -4.59 4.39 23.99
N GLY A 711 -4.09 3.63 23.01
CA GLY A 711 -3.84 4.14 21.65
C GLY A 711 -2.90 5.36 21.66
N HIS A 712 -3.31 6.44 21.01
CA HIS A 712 -2.62 7.73 21.05
C HIS A 712 -2.96 8.58 22.29
N GLU A 713 -3.90 8.19 23.14
CA GLU A 713 -4.35 9.00 24.28
C GLU A 713 -3.49 8.77 25.54
N LEU A 714 -2.66 9.76 25.91
CA LEU A 714 -1.83 9.77 27.11
C LEU A 714 -2.55 10.46 28.28
N THR A 715 -3.26 9.70 29.11
CA THR A 715 -3.90 10.23 30.34
C THR A 715 -2.89 10.49 31.45
N ILE A 716 -2.85 11.72 31.95
CA ILE A 716 -1.98 12.21 33.03
C ILE A 716 -2.83 12.54 34.26
N THR A 717 -2.50 11.91 35.40
CA THR A 717 -3.12 12.17 36.70
C THR A 717 -2.14 12.91 37.61
N PRO A 718 -2.32 14.22 37.86
CA PRO A 718 -1.45 15.00 38.73
C PRO A 718 -1.57 14.58 40.20
N GLY A 719 -0.55 14.90 41.00
CA GLY A 719 -0.54 14.61 42.44
C GLY A 719 -1.54 15.45 43.26
N GLN A 720 -1.97 16.58 42.73
CA GLN A 720 -3.02 17.45 43.24
C GLN A 720 -3.90 17.90 42.07
N ALA A 721 -5.17 18.21 42.35
CA ALA A 721 -6.07 18.76 41.35
C ALA A 721 -5.56 20.12 40.86
N LEU A 722 -5.73 20.39 39.57
CA LEU A 722 -5.46 21.69 38.98
C LEU A 722 -6.77 22.49 39.02
N ALA A 723 -6.78 23.68 39.62
CA ALA A 723 -8.01 24.46 39.72
C ALA A 723 -8.29 25.22 38.42
N ASN A 724 -9.57 25.47 38.14
CA ASN A 724 -9.95 26.29 36.99
C ASN A 724 -9.26 27.67 37.01
N GLY A 725 -8.57 28.01 35.93
CA GLY A 725 -7.81 29.23 35.73
C GLY A 725 -6.37 29.18 36.24
N ASP A 726 -5.94 28.07 36.84
CA ASP A 726 -4.54 27.88 37.21
C ASP A 726 -3.71 27.57 35.96
N ALA A 727 -2.55 28.22 35.87
CA ALA A 727 -1.50 27.82 34.95
C ALA A 727 -0.75 26.62 35.55
N PHE A 728 -0.41 25.65 34.71
CA PHE A 728 0.38 24.48 35.08
C PHE A 728 1.36 24.12 33.98
N ILE A 729 2.44 23.45 34.36
CA ILE A 729 3.49 23.03 33.43
C ILE A 729 3.53 21.51 33.39
N VAL A 730 3.40 20.94 32.20
CA VAL A 730 3.59 19.51 31.96
C VAL A 730 4.97 19.31 31.34
N GLN A 731 5.70 18.30 31.79
CA GLN A 731 6.91 17.87 31.10
C GLN A 731 6.84 16.37 30.84
N VAL A 732 7.06 15.99 29.59
CA VAL A 732 7.10 14.60 29.15
C VAL A 732 8.47 14.32 28.54
N ARG A 733 9.18 13.34 29.08
CA ARG A 733 10.43 12.82 28.52
C ARG A 733 10.17 11.49 27.83
N TYR A 734 10.71 11.32 26.63
CA TYR A 734 10.43 10.16 25.79
C TYR A 734 11.59 9.85 24.84
N HIS A 735 11.59 8.65 24.28
CA HIS A 735 12.52 8.25 23.24
C HIS A 735 11.96 7.11 22.39
N GLY A 736 12.55 6.89 21.21
CA GLY A 736 12.21 5.78 20.35
C GLY A 736 12.43 6.09 18.87
N ARG A 737 11.98 5.19 18.01
CA ARG A 737 11.95 5.38 16.56
C ARG A 737 10.52 5.75 16.17
N PRO A 738 10.28 6.96 15.64
CA PRO A 738 8.97 7.32 15.11
C PRO A 738 8.65 6.46 13.88
N GLU A 739 7.39 6.06 13.75
CA GLU A 739 6.88 5.34 12.59
C GLU A 739 5.78 6.17 11.94
N PRO A 740 5.87 6.53 10.65
CA PRO A 740 4.86 7.37 10.00
C PRO A 740 3.45 6.77 10.12
N ILE A 741 2.46 7.63 10.37
CA ILE A 741 1.06 7.26 10.55
C ILE A 741 0.38 7.15 9.19
N GLN A 742 -0.31 6.03 8.94
CA GLN A 742 -1.22 5.90 7.81
C GLN A 742 -2.58 6.46 8.24
N ASP A 743 -2.81 7.74 7.98
CA ASP A 743 -4.06 8.39 8.35
C ASP A 743 -5.10 8.24 7.23
N PRO A 744 -6.33 7.77 7.52
CA PRO A 744 -7.35 7.55 6.49
C PRO A 744 -7.78 8.83 5.77
N GLY A 745 -7.67 9.99 6.42
CA GLY A 745 -7.96 11.26 5.77
C GLY A 745 -6.78 11.86 5.04
N ALA A 746 -5.55 11.32 5.17
CA ALA A 746 -4.37 11.81 4.46
C ALA A 746 -4.04 10.96 3.21
N PRO A 747 -3.65 11.58 2.09
CA PRO A 747 -3.25 10.83 0.89
C PRO A 747 -1.85 10.19 1.00
N ILE A 748 -1.12 10.48 2.08
CA ILE A 748 0.25 10.07 2.33
C ILE A 748 0.45 9.70 3.80
N PRO A 749 1.51 8.95 4.14
CA PRO A 749 1.91 8.78 5.54
C PRO A 749 2.29 10.13 6.16
N VAL A 750 1.92 10.36 7.42
CA VAL A 750 2.13 11.62 8.17
C VAL A 750 2.97 11.40 9.43
N GLY A 751 3.50 12.46 10.00
CA GLY A 751 4.41 12.46 11.16
C GLY A 751 5.87 12.57 10.76
N TRP A 752 6.75 11.97 11.58
CA TRP A 752 8.20 12.02 11.41
C TRP A 752 8.69 10.90 10.50
N GLN A 753 9.44 11.27 9.46
CA GLN A 753 9.83 10.35 8.40
C GLN A 753 11.35 10.41 8.13
N PRO A 754 12.00 9.28 7.87
CA PRO A 754 13.37 9.27 7.36
C PRO A 754 13.39 9.69 5.88
N GLN A 755 14.50 10.30 5.43
CA GLN A 755 14.79 10.55 4.01
C GLN A 755 16.28 10.34 3.74
N ASP A 756 16.70 10.22 2.48
CA ASP A 756 18.13 10.13 2.19
C ASP A 756 18.89 11.37 2.68
N GLY A 757 19.93 11.11 3.47
CA GLY A 757 20.72 12.15 4.14
C GLY A 757 20.02 12.90 5.27
N GLY A 758 18.87 12.45 5.79
CA GLY A 758 18.14 13.27 6.76
C GLY A 758 16.83 12.72 7.31
N SER A 759 16.01 13.61 7.83
CA SER A 759 14.63 13.32 8.26
C SER A 759 13.72 14.52 7.98
N PHE A 760 12.43 14.29 7.86
CA PHE A 760 11.44 15.34 7.64
C PHE A 760 10.15 15.08 8.43
N VAL A 761 9.36 16.12 8.61
CA VAL A 761 8.06 16.06 9.31
C VAL A 761 6.98 16.72 8.46
N VAL A 762 5.87 16.01 8.25
CA VAL A 762 4.62 16.54 7.67
C VAL A 762 3.46 16.01 8.49
N SER A 763 2.63 16.88 9.09
CA SER A 763 1.76 16.49 10.20
C SER A 763 0.26 16.68 9.97
N GLU A 764 -0.18 17.06 8.77
CA GLU A 764 -1.61 17.20 8.49
C GLU A 764 -2.27 15.87 8.14
N PRO A 765 -3.39 15.46 8.78
CA PRO A 765 -4.10 16.15 9.85
C PRO A 765 -3.60 15.80 11.28
N SER A 766 -3.03 14.61 11.47
CA SER A 766 -2.80 14.03 12.81
C SER A 766 -1.33 13.75 13.16
N GLY A 767 -0.39 14.00 12.25
CA GLY A 767 1.00 13.53 12.38
C GLY A 767 1.83 14.10 13.53
N ALA A 768 1.38 15.19 14.18
CA ALA A 768 2.15 15.83 15.25
C ALA A 768 2.36 14.91 16.46
N MET A 769 1.34 14.09 16.79
CA MET A 769 1.39 13.14 17.92
C MET A 769 2.44 12.04 17.78
N ASN A 770 3.02 11.85 16.58
CA ASN A 770 4.04 10.85 16.32
C ASN A 770 5.44 11.25 16.83
N TRP A 771 5.69 12.54 17.06
CA TRP A 771 7.04 13.03 17.38
C TRP A 771 7.10 13.95 18.60
N TYR A 772 5.96 14.48 19.07
CA TYR A 772 5.84 15.07 20.40
C TYR A 772 4.44 14.88 21.01
N PRO A 773 4.33 14.77 22.35
CA PRO A 773 3.04 14.75 23.03
C PRO A 773 2.41 16.15 23.07
N GLY A 774 1.14 16.28 22.67
CA GLY A 774 0.46 17.58 22.64
C GLY A 774 -1.06 17.48 22.50
N ASN A 775 -1.74 18.61 22.44
CA ASN A 775 -3.15 18.72 22.09
C ASN A 775 -3.27 18.78 20.56
N ASN A 776 -3.53 17.64 19.92
CA ASN A 776 -3.36 17.45 18.48
C ASN A 776 -4.63 17.81 17.69
N HIS A 777 -5.06 19.08 17.75
CA HIS A 777 -6.22 19.56 17.01
C HIS A 777 -6.06 21.04 16.61
N PRO A 778 -6.55 21.47 15.42
CA PRO A 778 -6.40 22.85 14.96
C PRO A 778 -7.05 23.91 15.87
N ALA A 779 -8.02 23.50 16.70
CA ALA A 779 -8.70 24.36 17.67
C ALA A 779 -7.82 24.86 18.83
N ASP A 780 -6.77 24.13 19.23
CA ASP A 780 -5.90 24.50 20.35
C ASP A 780 -4.54 25.00 19.85
N LYS A 781 -4.49 26.28 19.48
CA LYS A 781 -3.29 26.91 18.92
C LYS A 781 -2.37 27.41 20.02
N ALA A 782 -1.09 27.13 19.88
CA ALA A 782 -0.07 27.51 20.85
C ALA A 782 1.14 28.18 20.18
N THR A 783 2.01 28.76 20.99
CA THR A 783 3.35 29.19 20.54
C THR A 783 4.37 28.06 20.70
N TYR A 784 5.48 28.10 19.96
CA TYR A 784 6.45 27.00 19.95
C TYR A 784 7.89 27.49 20.05
N THR A 785 8.70 26.76 20.81
CA THR A 785 10.16 26.81 20.74
C THR A 785 10.67 25.42 20.36
N PHE A 786 11.36 25.30 19.23
CA PHE A 786 12.03 24.05 18.85
C PHE A 786 13.52 24.14 19.15
N ARG A 787 14.06 23.15 19.86
CA ARG A 787 15.49 23.03 20.18
C ARG A 787 15.97 21.70 19.66
N ILE A 788 16.39 21.69 18.39
CA ILE A 788 16.72 20.47 17.67
C ILE A 788 18.23 20.31 17.62
N THR A 789 18.72 19.21 18.18
CA THR A 789 20.14 18.85 18.18
C THR A 789 20.38 17.74 17.18
N THR A 790 21.37 17.93 16.32
CA THR A 790 21.82 16.96 15.30
C THR A 790 23.34 16.79 15.35
N PRO A 791 23.90 15.70 14.78
CA PRO A 791 25.33 15.62 14.52
C PRO A 791 25.84 16.80 13.68
N ASP A 792 27.11 17.17 13.81
CA ASP A 792 27.70 18.21 12.97
C ASP A 792 27.65 17.82 11.47
N GLY A 793 27.24 18.77 10.62
CA GLY A 793 27.17 18.58 9.16
C GLY A 793 25.75 18.53 8.58
N TYR A 794 24.72 18.64 9.42
CA TYR A 794 23.33 18.82 9.01
C TYR A 794 22.83 20.23 9.28
N GLU A 795 21.95 20.73 8.44
CA GLU A 795 21.11 21.89 8.71
C GLU A 795 19.74 21.46 9.21
N VAL A 796 19.14 22.27 10.10
CA VAL A 796 17.76 22.07 10.58
C VAL A 796 16.92 23.27 10.16
N ALA A 797 15.83 23.04 9.43
CA ALA A 797 14.80 24.01 9.12
C ALA A 797 13.52 23.68 9.90
N ALA A 798 12.93 24.66 10.58
CA ALA A 798 11.69 24.48 11.34
C ALA A 798 10.83 25.76 11.30
N ASN A 799 9.61 25.71 11.84
CA ASN A 799 8.73 26.88 11.91
C ASN A 799 9.34 28.02 12.75
N GLY A 800 8.94 29.26 12.48
CA GLY A 800 9.34 30.44 13.27
C GLY A 800 10.72 30.98 12.90
N VAL A 801 11.35 31.80 13.74
CA VAL A 801 12.66 32.44 13.43
C VAL A 801 13.81 31.68 14.08
N LEU A 802 14.90 31.44 13.34
CA LEU A 802 16.15 30.91 13.91
C LEU A 802 16.76 31.94 14.84
N SER A 803 16.65 31.70 16.14
CA SER A 803 17.12 32.60 17.20
C SER A 803 18.58 32.31 17.58
N GLN A 804 18.96 31.03 17.58
CA GLN A 804 20.29 30.61 18.02
C GLN A 804 20.76 29.32 17.33
N THR A 805 22.06 29.26 17.03
CA THR A 805 22.78 28.03 16.70
C THR A 805 23.88 27.83 17.73
N VAL A 806 23.90 26.66 18.39
CA VAL A 806 24.84 26.34 19.47
C VAL A 806 25.68 25.15 19.05
N ALA A 807 26.96 25.41 18.79
CA ALA A 807 27.93 24.34 18.53
C ALA A 807 28.32 23.65 19.85
N GLY A 808 28.24 22.32 19.86
CA GLY A 808 28.72 21.42 20.91
C GLY A 808 29.95 20.63 20.47
N ASP A 809 30.31 19.59 21.23
CA ASP A 809 31.38 18.66 20.87
C ASP A 809 30.84 17.59 19.90
N GLY A 810 30.86 17.87 18.58
CA GLY A 810 30.45 16.94 17.51
C GLY A 810 28.97 16.95 17.17
N GLN A 811 28.20 17.89 17.72
CA GLN A 811 26.77 18.07 17.52
C GLN A 811 26.43 19.56 17.58
N THR A 812 25.36 19.95 16.89
CA THR A 812 24.89 21.34 16.82
C THR A 812 23.41 21.41 17.17
N THR A 813 23.03 22.37 18.03
CA THR A 813 21.63 22.64 18.39
C THR A 813 21.11 23.90 17.71
N TYR A 814 19.97 23.80 17.04
CA TYR A 814 19.24 24.90 16.41
C TYR A 814 18.03 25.26 17.26
N VAL A 815 17.88 26.55 17.58
CA VAL A 815 16.77 27.08 18.38
C VAL A 815 15.89 27.96 17.50
N TRP A 816 14.70 27.45 17.22
CA TRP A 816 13.65 28.09 16.43
C TRP A 816 12.53 28.59 17.34
N VAL A 817 12.02 29.79 17.08
CA VAL A 817 10.97 30.42 17.90
C VAL A 817 9.79 30.83 17.01
N MET A 818 8.63 30.24 17.26
CA MET A 818 7.35 30.59 16.65
C MET A 818 6.48 31.29 17.70
N ASP A 819 6.57 32.62 17.74
CA ASP A 819 5.84 33.47 18.71
C ASP A 819 4.38 33.74 18.31
N ASP A 820 4.00 33.45 17.06
CA ASP A 820 2.62 33.49 16.58
C ASP A 820 1.91 32.14 16.86
N PRO A 821 0.64 32.15 17.30
CA PRO A 821 -0.13 30.92 17.54
C PRO A 821 -0.21 30.03 16.30
N MET A 822 0.09 28.75 16.48
CA MET A 822 0.15 27.75 15.42
C MET A 822 -0.64 26.51 15.84
N ALA A 823 -1.40 25.94 14.91
CA ALA A 823 -2.01 24.63 15.08
C ALA A 823 -0.94 23.52 15.10
N SER A 824 -1.16 22.44 15.84
CA SER A 824 -0.20 21.34 16.00
C SER A 824 0.18 20.66 14.68
N TYR A 825 -0.78 20.46 13.77
CA TYR A 825 -0.53 19.85 12.46
C TYR A 825 0.47 20.63 11.57
N LEU A 826 0.66 21.92 11.84
CA LEU A 826 1.57 22.80 11.09
C LEU A 826 3.02 22.72 11.58
N ALA A 827 3.26 22.07 12.71
CA ALA A 827 4.58 21.92 13.28
C ALA A 827 5.45 20.98 12.42
N THR A 828 6.64 21.45 12.03
CA THR A 828 7.57 20.73 11.17
C THR A 828 9.03 20.95 11.58
N VAL A 829 9.85 19.93 11.31
CA VAL A 829 11.31 19.94 11.44
C VAL A 829 11.88 19.16 10.26
N GLN A 830 12.64 19.85 9.40
CA GLN A 830 13.37 19.25 8.28
C GLN A 830 14.87 19.25 8.57
N ILE A 831 15.51 18.10 8.39
CA ILE A 831 16.93 17.89 8.65
C ILE A 831 17.55 17.31 7.38
N ASN A 832 18.47 18.03 6.75
CA ASN A 832 19.27 17.57 5.60
C ASN A 832 20.44 18.54 5.32
N ASP A 833 21.12 18.40 4.18
CA ASP A 833 22.19 19.29 3.73
C ASP A 833 21.65 20.48 2.87
N TYR A 834 21.26 21.55 3.55
CA TYR A 834 20.56 22.66 2.91
C TYR A 834 21.45 23.82 2.48
N ASP A 835 21.30 24.24 1.22
CA ASP A 835 21.70 25.55 0.71
C ASP A 835 20.57 26.57 0.91
N VAL A 836 20.80 27.51 1.83
CA VAL A 836 19.79 28.47 2.27
C VAL A 836 19.86 29.76 1.45
N VAL A 837 18.79 30.06 0.72
CA VAL A 837 18.63 31.29 -0.05
C VAL A 837 17.73 32.26 0.71
N ILE A 838 18.25 33.44 1.03
CA ILE A 838 17.51 34.48 1.77
C ILE A 838 17.17 35.63 0.84
N SER A 839 15.91 36.03 0.84
CA SER A 839 15.41 37.21 0.15
C SER A 839 14.35 37.93 1.00
N ALA A 840 13.62 38.88 0.41
CA ALA A 840 12.52 39.56 1.08
C ALA A 840 11.54 40.13 0.06
N SER A 841 10.23 40.07 0.36
CA SER A 841 9.20 40.68 -0.49
C SER A 841 9.31 42.22 -0.54
N GLU A 842 8.62 42.87 -1.48
CA GLU A 842 8.55 44.34 -1.53
C GLU A 842 7.90 44.91 -0.27
N GLY A 843 6.95 44.18 0.31
CA GLY A 843 6.34 44.43 1.62
C GLY A 843 7.29 44.30 2.81
N GLY A 844 8.50 43.76 2.61
CA GLY A 844 9.56 43.65 3.62
C GLY A 844 9.50 42.37 4.47
N VAL A 845 8.73 41.36 4.05
CA VAL A 845 8.68 40.05 4.71
C VAL A 845 9.94 39.27 4.35
N PRO A 846 10.78 38.85 5.31
CA PRO A 846 11.92 37.98 5.04
C PRO A 846 11.45 36.64 4.46
N ILE A 847 12.15 36.15 3.43
CA ILE A 847 11.92 34.85 2.82
C ILE A 847 13.20 34.02 2.94
N ARG A 848 13.08 32.75 3.32
CA ARG A 848 14.20 31.82 3.46
C ARG A 848 13.88 30.46 2.85
N ASN A 849 14.49 30.18 1.72
CA ASN A 849 14.28 28.94 1.00
C ASN A 849 15.42 27.96 1.31
N TYR A 850 15.06 26.75 1.74
CA TYR A 850 15.97 25.66 2.04
C TYR A 850 15.96 24.70 0.86
N PHE A 851 16.90 24.90 -0.06
CA PHE A 851 17.12 23.99 -1.17
C PHE A 851 18.18 22.98 -0.78
N LEU A 852 18.15 21.78 -1.33
CA LEU A 852 19.26 20.85 -1.19
C LEU A 852 20.47 21.39 -1.95
N ASN A 853 21.67 21.02 -1.52
CA ASN A 853 22.92 21.50 -2.13
C ASN A 853 23.01 21.21 -3.64
N ASP A 854 22.37 20.15 -4.09
CA ASP A 854 22.33 19.68 -5.48
C ASP A 854 21.02 19.99 -6.21
N THR A 855 20.09 20.76 -5.60
CA THR A 855 18.83 21.15 -6.25
C THR A 855 19.10 21.86 -7.59
N PRO A 856 18.56 21.35 -8.72
CA PRO A 856 18.73 21.96 -10.03
C PRO A 856 18.25 23.41 -10.10
N ALA A 857 18.88 24.21 -10.95
CA ALA A 857 18.53 25.63 -11.09
C ALA A 857 17.05 25.83 -11.46
N TYR A 858 16.50 25.06 -12.40
CA TYR A 858 15.11 25.21 -12.83
C TYR A 858 14.10 24.95 -11.69
N VAL A 859 14.41 24.04 -10.76
CA VAL A 859 13.58 23.80 -9.56
C VAL A 859 13.65 25.02 -8.63
N ARG A 860 14.85 25.59 -8.42
CA ARG A 860 14.99 26.82 -7.63
C ARG A 860 14.25 27.99 -8.29
N ASP A 861 14.33 28.09 -9.61
CA ASP A 861 13.71 29.15 -10.40
C ASP A 861 12.17 29.09 -10.32
N SER A 862 11.58 27.92 -10.09
CA SER A 862 10.12 27.76 -9.90
C SER A 862 9.56 28.52 -8.69
N PHE A 863 10.42 28.91 -7.74
CA PHE A 863 10.05 29.70 -6.56
C PHE A 863 10.31 31.21 -6.73
N GLU A 864 10.80 31.68 -7.88
CA GLU A 864 11.15 33.10 -8.08
C GLU A 864 9.98 34.06 -7.93
N GLU A 865 8.75 33.61 -8.20
CA GLU A 865 7.54 34.45 -8.11
C GLU A 865 7.01 34.62 -6.67
N THR A 866 7.57 33.88 -5.69
CA THR A 866 7.09 33.86 -4.30
C THR A 866 6.93 35.25 -3.69
N GLU A 867 7.89 36.15 -3.94
CA GLU A 867 7.85 37.54 -3.45
C GLU A 867 6.64 38.31 -3.99
N ALA A 868 6.39 38.19 -5.30
CA ALA A 868 5.30 38.88 -5.97
C ALA A 868 3.94 38.29 -5.58
N MET A 869 3.86 36.97 -5.44
CA MET A 869 2.66 36.28 -4.96
C MET A 869 2.29 36.74 -3.54
N LEU A 870 3.28 36.83 -2.64
CA LEU A 870 3.07 37.28 -1.26
C LEU A 870 2.51 38.70 -1.22
N ASP A 871 3.13 39.62 -1.96
CA ASP A 871 2.68 41.02 -1.98
C ASP A 871 1.29 41.16 -2.65
N TYR A 872 0.95 40.29 -3.61
CA TYR A 872 -0.37 40.23 -4.24
C TYR A 872 -1.47 39.82 -3.26
N VAL A 873 -1.30 38.69 -2.56
CA VAL A 873 -2.26 38.23 -1.54
C VAL A 873 -2.39 39.26 -0.42
N ALA A 874 -1.26 39.86 -0.02
CA ALA A 874 -1.25 40.89 1.01
C ALA A 874 -2.04 42.15 0.62
N GLY A 875 -2.03 42.51 -0.66
CA GLY A 875 -2.81 43.62 -1.21
C GLY A 875 -4.31 43.35 -1.27
N LEU A 876 -4.73 42.09 -1.40
CA LEU A 876 -6.13 41.68 -1.48
C LEU A 876 -6.76 41.47 -0.10
N ILE A 877 -6.03 40.85 0.83
CA ILE A 877 -6.55 40.40 2.12
C ILE A 877 -6.00 41.26 3.26
N ALA A 878 -4.76 41.03 3.66
CA ALA A 878 -4.12 41.70 4.78
C ALA A 878 -2.61 41.50 4.69
N PRO A 879 -1.79 42.32 5.36
CA PRO A 879 -0.36 42.03 5.49
C PRO A 879 -0.11 40.58 5.90
N TYR A 880 1.01 40.01 5.43
CA TYR A 880 1.43 38.66 5.78
C TYR A 880 1.43 38.46 7.31
N PRO A 881 0.83 37.36 7.82
CA PRO A 881 0.56 37.21 9.26
C PRO A 881 1.80 37.02 10.14
N PHE A 882 2.90 36.50 9.60
CA PHE A 882 4.01 35.99 10.39
C PHE A 882 5.32 36.76 10.14
N ASP A 883 6.33 36.53 10.97
CA ASP A 883 7.62 37.22 10.88
C ASP A 883 8.49 36.83 9.68
N VAL A 884 8.21 35.68 9.06
CA VAL A 884 9.06 35.08 8.03
C VAL A 884 8.25 34.07 7.21
N TYR A 885 8.59 33.96 5.92
CA TYR A 885 8.11 32.90 5.05
C TYR A 885 9.30 32.14 4.43
N GLY A 886 9.03 31.05 3.75
CA GLY A 886 10.03 30.27 3.05
C GLY A 886 9.46 28.98 2.52
N VAL A 887 10.27 28.30 1.73
CA VAL A 887 9.99 26.93 1.31
C VAL A 887 11.14 26.01 1.73
N VAL A 888 10.86 24.72 1.87
CA VAL A 888 11.86 23.69 2.10
C VAL A 888 11.64 22.51 1.15
N LEU A 889 12.72 22.06 0.52
CA LEU A 889 12.68 20.87 -0.32
C LEU A 889 13.03 19.62 0.49
N LEU A 890 12.28 18.55 0.27
CA LEU A 890 12.61 17.21 0.69
C LEU A 890 13.57 16.56 -0.32
N ARG A 891 14.32 15.54 0.09
CA ARG A 891 15.17 14.75 -0.83
C ARG A 891 14.35 13.80 -1.71
N GLU A 892 13.17 13.42 -1.24
CA GLU A 892 12.27 12.54 -1.98
C GLU A 892 11.38 13.36 -2.94
N PRO A 893 11.04 12.82 -4.13
CA PRO A 893 10.00 13.42 -4.96
C PRO A 893 8.65 13.18 -4.26
N ALA A 894 7.86 14.23 -4.10
CA ALA A 894 6.66 14.17 -3.30
C ALA A 894 5.40 14.02 -4.17
N GLY A 895 5.30 14.81 -5.25
CA GLY A 895 4.04 14.95 -5.99
C GLY A 895 2.93 15.70 -5.23
N TRP A 896 3.24 16.24 -4.04
CA TRP A 896 2.38 17.04 -3.17
C TRP A 896 3.21 18.17 -2.52
N ALA A 897 2.52 19.11 -1.90
CA ALA A 897 3.09 20.17 -1.08
C ALA A 897 2.27 20.32 0.20
N LEU A 898 2.82 20.99 1.22
CA LEU A 898 2.12 21.21 2.49
C LEU A 898 2.44 22.60 3.06
N GLU A 899 1.45 23.28 3.61
CA GLU A 899 1.51 24.68 4.01
C GLU A 899 2.18 24.94 5.38
N THR A 900 3.09 24.08 5.82
CA THR A 900 3.69 24.16 7.16
C THR A 900 4.07 25.60 7.54
N GLN A 901 3.52 26.11 8.66
CA GLN A 901 3.47 27.55 8.94
C GLN A 901 4.86 28.20 8.90
N THR A 902 5.03 29.31 8.16
CA THR A 902 6.30 30.02 7.88
C THR A 902 7.32 29.29 7.00
N LEU A 903 7.06 28.04 6.59
CA LEU A 903 8.00 27.21 5.85
C LEU A 903 7.28 26.11 5.05
N SER A 904 6.72 26.41 3.88
CA SER A 904 5.97 25.43 3.09
C SER A 904 6.88 24.31 2.55
N THR A 905 6.41 23.07 2.58
CA THR A 905 7.20 21.87 2.26
C THR A 905 6.87 21.36 0.86
N TYR A 906 7.90 21.02 0.07
CA TYR A 906 7.79 20.45 -1.28
C TYR A 906 8.75 19.28 -1.46
N GLY A 907 8.46 18.36 -2.38
CA GLY A 907 9.43 17.34 -2.81
C GLY A 907 10.61 17.91 -3.60
N GLN A 908 11.63 17.09 -3.87
CA GLN A 908 12.80 17.53 -4.65
C GLN A 908 12.47 17.97 -6.08
N ASP A 909 11.30 17.54 -6.58
CA ASP A 909 10.71 17.90 -7.86
C ASP A 909 10.19 19.36 -7.90
N GLY A 910 10.05 19.99 -6.74
CA GLY A 910 9.49 21.34 -6.61
C GLY A 910 7.98 21.36 -6.87
N PRO A 911 7.38 22.55 -7.06
CA PRO A 911 5.99 22.66 -7.45
C PRO A 911 5.79 22.13 -8.87
N SER A 912 4.80 21.24 -9.05
CA SER A 912 4.44 20.71 -10.38
C SER A 912 3.91 21.81 -11.31
N ARG A 913 3.37 22.90 -10.75
CA ARG A 913 2.97 24.10 -11.47
C ARG A 913 3.27 25.35 -10.63
N PRO A 914 3.62 26.50 -11.23
CA PRO A 914 3.92 27.72 -10.47
C PRO A 914 2.80 28.14 -9.51
N GLU A 915 1.54 27.94 -9.88
CA GLU A 915 0.40 28.26 -9.02
C GLU A 915 0.31 27.41 -7.75
N THR A 916 0.95 26.25 -7.66
CA THR A 916 1.06 25.50 -6.39
C THR A 916 1.81 26.31 -5.34
N VAL A 917 2.76 27.17 -5.72
CA VAL A 917 3.41 28.09 -4.77
C VAL A 917 2.42 29.12 -4.22
N MET A 918 1.47 29.57 -5.06
CA MET A 918 0.39 30.44 -4.60
C MET A 918 -0.55 29.70 -3.65
N HIS A 919 -0.90 28.44 -3.93
CA HIS A 919 -1.74 27.60 -3.06
C HIS A 919 -1.17 27.57 -1.65
N GLU A 920 0.05 27.04 -1.48
CA GLU A 920 0.69 26.90 -0.16
C GLU A 920 0.91 28.25 0.56
N LEU A 921 1.19 29.31 -0.20
CA LEU A 921 1.38 30.63 0.37
C LEU A 921 0.07 31.20 0.94
N VAL A 922 -1.06 31.00 0.26
CA VAL A 922 -2.38 31.50 0.69
C VAL A 922 -2.81 30.85 2.00
N HIS A 923 -2.40 29.60 2.23
CA HIS A 923 -2.64 28.94 3.51
C HIS A 923 -2.06 29.70 4.71
N SER A 924 -1.04 30.55 4.51
CA SER A 924 -0.55 31.45 5.57
C SER A 924 -1.67 32.32 6.19
N TRP A 925 -2.66 32.74 5.39
CA TRP A 925 -3.84 33.46 5.89
C TRP A 925 -4.98 32.51 6.27
N PHE A 926 -5.29 31.52 5.43
CA PHE A 926 -6.44 30.63 5.55
C PHE A 926 -5.99 29.17 5.69
N GLY A 927 -6.05 28.62 6.90
CA GLY A 927 -5.44 27.35 7.31
C GLY A 927 -4.45 27.57 8.44
N ASN A 928 -3.52 28.51 8.27
CA ASN A 928 -2.48 28.79 9.26
C ASN A 928 -2.88 29.88 10.24
N SER A 929 -3.04 31.13 9.80
CA SER A 929 -3.44 32.22 10.71
C SER A 929 -4.88 32.03 11.19
N VAL A 930 -5.80 31.72 10.27
CA VAL A 930 -7.18 31.30 10.57
C VAL A 930 -7.28 29.80 10.30
N SER A 931 -7.19 28.98 11.34
CA SER A 931 -7.29 27.52 11.22
C SER A 931 -8.76 27.05 11.27
N PRO A 932 -9.09 25.86 10.76
CA PRO A 932 -10.45 25.37 10.82
C PRO A 932 -10.86 25.08 12.27
N ALA A 933 -12.12 25.33 12.62
CA ALA A 933 -12.64 25.03 13.95
C ALA A 933 -12.79 23.52 14.19
N THR A 934 -13.12 22.77 13.13
CA THR A 934 -13.15 21.31 13.06
C THR A 934 -12.60 20.87 11.69
N TRP A 935 -12.11 19.65 11.55
CA TRP A 935 -11.63 19.13 10.26
C TRP A 935 -12.72 19.07 9.18
N GLN A 936 -14.00 19.04 9.57
CA GLN A 936 -15.14 19.19 8.67
C GLN A 936 -15.11 20.52 7.89
N ASP A 937 -14.46 21.56 8.44
CA ASP A 937 -14.35 22.89 7.85
C ASP A 937 -13.14 23.04 6.88
N ILE A 938 -12.46 21.95 6.50
CA ILE A 938 -11.22 21.96 5.72
C ILE A 938 -11.31 22.70 4.37
N TRP A 939 -12.51 22.81 3.78
CA TRP A 939 -12.72 23.60 2.56
C TRP A 939 -12.39 25.10 2.74
N LEU A 940 -12.42 25.61 3.98
CA LEU A 940 -12.00 26.99 4.29
C LEU A 940 -10.49 27.20 4.10
N ASN A 941 -9.71 26.12 4.15
CA ASN A 941 -8.30 26.11 3.79
C ASN A 941 -8.19 25.90 2.28
N GLU A 942 -8.61 24.72 1.81
CA GLU A 942 -8.30 24.23 0.46
C GLU A 942 -9.05 24.96 -0.65
N GLY A 943 -10.33 25.26 -0.42
CA GLY A 943 -11.14 26.01 -1.37
C GLY A 943 -10.64 27.45 -1.53
N PHE A 944 -10.13 28.06 -0.45
CA PHE A 944 -9.52 29.39 -0.51
C PHE A 944 -8.22 29.36 -1.29
N ALA A 945 -7.29 28.47 -0.93
CA ALA A 945 -6.00 28.35 -1.62
C ALA A 945 -6.19 28.09 -3.12
N LYS A 946 -7.07 27.14 -3.48
CA LYS A 946 -7.39 26.81 -4.87
C LYS A 946 -8.02 27.97 -5.64
N TYR A 947 -8.87 28.77 -4.99
CA TYR A 947 -9.46 29.95 -5.61
C TYR A 947 -8.42 31.06 -5.86
N PHE A 948 -7.44 31.21 -4.96
CA PHE A 948 -6.37 32.18 -5.11
C PHE A 948 -5.36 31.83 -6.19
N GLU A 949 -5.13 30.54 -6.47
CA GLU A 949 -4.39 30.13 -7.69
C GLU A 949 -5.01 30.77 -8.94
N SER A 950 -6.34 30.64 -9.08
CA SER A 950 -7.07 31.18 -10.24
C SER A 950 -7.04 32.72 -10.28
N LEU A 951 -7.06 33.38 -9.12
CA LEU A 951 -6.87 34.83 -9.03
C LEU A 951 -5.45 35.25 -9.42
N TRP A 952 -4.44 34.45 -9.11
CA TRP A 952 -3.06 34.72 -9.51
C TRP A 952 -2.88 34.60 -11.01
N LEU A 953 -3.36 33.50 -11.61
CA LEU A 953 -3.29 33.27 -13.05
C LEU A 953 -3.98 34.39 -13.84
N ASP A 954 -5.12 34.90 -13.35
CA ASP A 954 -5.80 36.07 -13.92
C ASP A 954 -4.98 37.35 -13.78
N HIS A 955 -4.35 37.56 -12.61
CA HIS A 955 -3.52 38.73 -12.33
C HIS A 955 -2.31 38.85 -13.27
N ILE A 956 -1.62 37.74 -13.48
CA ILE A 956 -0.45 37.69 -14.39
C ILE A 956 -0.85 37.55 -15.86
N GLY A 957 -2.16 37.42 -16.14
CA GLY A 957 -2.71 37.37 -17.49
C GLY A 957 -2.45 36.06 -18.23
N GLN A 958 -2.22 34.96 -17.51
CA GLN A 958 -2.06 33.62 -18.09
C GLN A 958 -3.42 33.01 -18.43
N THR A 959 -4.30 32.86 -17.44
CA THR A 959 -5.65 32.29 -17.62
C THR A 959 -6.68 33.21 -16.98
N PRO A 960 -7.70 33.69 -17.73
CA PRO A 960 -8.78 34.47 -17.15
C PRO A 960 -9.52 33.68 -16.08
N ILE A 961 -9.88 34.32 -14.96
CA ILE A 961 -10.51 33.59 -13.85
C ILE A 961 -11.79 32.85 -14.25
N GLU A 962 -12.62 33.43 -15.13
CA GLU A 962 -13.86 32.80 -15.58
C GLU A 962 -13.59 31.50 -16.37
N GLU A 963 -12.44 31.41 -17.06
CA GLU A 963 -12.04 30.17 -17.75
C GLU A 963 -11.61 29.09 -16.76
N SER A 964 -10.80 29.44 -15.75
CA SER A 964 -10.44 28.52 -14.66
C SER A 964 -11.69 28.00 -13.93
N MET A 965 -12.64 28.88 -13.65
CA MET A 965 -13.88 28.51 -12.95
C MET A 965 -14.82 27.67 -13.82
N ASP A 966 -14.86 27.92 -15.13
CA ASP A 966 -15.62 27.09 -16.06
C ASP A 966 -15.08 25.66 -16.11
N GLN A 967 -13.75 25.49 -16.14
CA GLN A 967 -13.09 24.19 -16.08
C GLN A 967 -13.38 23.48 -14.75
N LEU A 968 -13.22 24.17 -13.61
CA LEU A 968 -13.55 23.62 -12.30
C LEU A 968 -15.02 23.20 -12.22
N TYR A 969 -15.95 24.00 -12.74
CA TYR A 969 -17.37 23.67 -12.76
C TYR A 969 -17.66 22.38 -13.52
N GLN A 970 -17.08 22.20 -14.71
CA GLN A 970 -17.27 20.96 -15.48
C GLN A 970 -16.79 19.75 -14.69
N ILE A 971 -15.60 19.83 -14.07
CA ILE A 971 -15.06 18.72 -13.29
C ILE A 971 -15.97 18.36 -12.12
N ILE A 972 -16.40 19.33 -11.31
CA ILE A 972 -17.25 19.04 -10.15
C ILE A 972 -18.64 18.54 -10.57
N ALA A 973 -19.18 19.03 -11.70
CA ALA A 973 -20.48 18.60 -12.19
C ALA A 973 -20.44 17.18 -12.78
N ASP A 974 -19.42 16.87 -13.59
CA ASP A 974 -19.25 15.56 -14.23
C ASP A 974 -18.93 14.45 -13.22
N GLN A 975 -18.20 14.77 -12.15
CA GLN A 975 -17.85 13.84 -11.08
C GLN A 975 -18.82 13.88 -9.88
N GLU A 976 -19.90 14.66 -9.98
CA GLU A 976 -20.91 14.79 -8.94
C GLU A 976 -20.32 15.11 -7.55
N ALA A 977 -19.35 16.03 -7.48
CA ALA A 977 -18.61 16.33 -6.25
C ALA A 977 -19.53 16.74 -5.10
N GLY A 978 -19.37 16.08 -3.94
CA GLY A 978 -20.19 16.27 -2.75
C GLY A 978 -20.08 17.65 -2.08
N PRO A 979 -20.94 17.95 -1.09
CA PRO A 979 -20.96 19.22 -0.37
C PRO A 979 -19.66 19.50 0.43
N PRO A 980 -19.00 20.67 0.25
CA PRO A 980 -17.75 21.00 0.96
C PRO A 980 -17.86 21.07 2.49
N ALA A 981 -19.04 21.36 3.04
CA ALA A 981 -19.25 21.46 4.49
C ALA A 981 -19.70 20.15 5.15
N LEU A 982 -19.77 19.06 4.39
CA LEU A 982 -20.19 17.72 4.83
C LEU A 982 -19.32 16.65 4.14
N VAL A 983 -18.01 16.89 4.04
CA VAL A 983 -17.05 15.92 3.51
C VAL A 983 -16.92 14.70 4.43
N GLU A 984 -16.70 13.53 3.86
CA GLU A 984 -16.32 12.33 4.62
C GLU A 984 -14.80 12.37 4.92
N GLN A 985 -14.35 11.62 5.93
CA GLN A 985 -12.95 11.66 6.38
C GLN A 985 -11.96 11.33 5.26
N GLU A 986 -12.22 10.26 4.50
CA GLU A 986 -11.36 9.79 3.41
C GLU A 986 -11.37 10.73 2.18
N GLU A 987 -12.35 11.63 2.10
CA GLU A 987 -12.53 12.60 1.01
C GLU A 987 -12.19 14.04 1.43
N MET A 988 -11.64 14.24 2.64
CA MET A 988 -11.41 15.58 3.18
C MET A 988 -10.41 16.40 2.35
N PHE A 989 -9.48 15.74 1.64
CA PHE A 989 -8.60 16.35 0.63
C PHE A 989 -9.04 16.05 -0.82
N GLY A 990 -10.33 15.89 -1.05
CA GLY A 990 -10.93 15.56 -2.35
C GLY A 990 -11.49 16.76 -3.13
N LEU A 991 -12.15 16.47 -4.26
CA LEU A 991 -12.75 17.48 -5.15
C LEU A 991 -13.73 18.43 -4.45
N SER A 992 -14.44 17.93 -3.43
CA SER A 992 -15.40 18.70 -2.63
C SER A 992 -14.71 19.86 -1.91
N ALA A 993 -13.62 19.61 -1.18
CA ALA A 993 -12.91 20.63 -0.41
C ALA A 993 -12.18 21.63 -1.32
N TYR A 994 -11.43 21.16 -2.31
CA TYR A 994 -10.64 22.01 -3.20
C TYR A 994 -11.50 22.70 -4.26
N TYR A 995 -12.13 21.94 -5.15
CA TYR A 995 -12.66 22.47 -6.42
C TYR A 995 -14.05 23.07 -6.21
N ARG A 996 -14.93 22.33 -5.52
CA ARG A 996 -16.25 22.85 -5.17
C ARG A 996 -16.16 23.95 -4.10
N GLY A 997 -15.21 23.86 -3.17
CA GLY A 997 -14.86 24.95 -2.25
C GLY A 997 -14.44 26.23 -2.99
N ALA A 998 -13.52 26.13 -3.95
CA ALA A 998 -13.12 27.28 -4.78
C ALA A 998 -14.28 27.86 -5.60
N TYR A 999 -15.10 27.00 -6.21
CA TYR A 999 -16.26 27.46 -6.97
C TYR A 999 -17.32 28.09 -6.05
N THR A 1000 -17.45 27.65 -4.81
CA THR A 1000 -18.33 28.29 -3.80
C THR A 1000 -17.93 29.75 -3.57
N LEU A 1001 -16.63 30.03 -3.44
CA LEU A 1001 -16.12 31.40 -3.35
C LEU A 1001 -16.36 32.21 -4.63
N HIS A 1002 -16.22 31.57 -5.79
CA HIS A 1002 -16.55 32.20 -7.06
C HIS A 1002 -18.04 32.57 -7.15
N ALA A 1003 -18.93 31.63 -6.81
CA ALA A 1003 -20.36 31.83 -6.79
C ALA A 1003 -20.75 33.00 -5.86
N LEU A 1004 -20.14 33.06 -4.67
CA LEU A 1004 -20.28 34.19 -3.77
C LEU A 1004 -19.82 35.49 -4.44
N ARG A 1005 -18.61 35.54 -5.01
CA ARG A 1005 -18.06 36.73 -5.69
C ARG A 1005 -18.99 37.23 -6.79
N ARG A 1006 -19.48 36.34 -7.64
CA ARG A 1006 -20.43 36.66 -8.73
C ARG A 1006 -21.75 37.20 -8.21
N THR A 1007 -22.18 36.78 -7.02
CA THR A 1007 -23.44 37.17 -6.38
C THR A 1007 -23.35 38.56 -5.76
N VAL A 1008 -22.27 38.86 -5.03
CA VAL A 1008 -22.14 40.10 -4.24
C VAL A 1008 -21.28 41.19 -4.91
N GLY A 1009 -20.55 40.82 -5.96
CA GLY A 1009 -19.59 41.67 -6.67
C GLY A 1009 -18.24 41.79 -5.94
N ASP A 1010 -17.19 42.10 -6.70
CA ASP A 1010 -15.79 42.10 -6.26
C ASP A 1010 -15.52 42.91 -4.98
N ASP A 1011 -15.97 44.17 -4.94
CA ASP A 1011 -15.72 45.05 -3.79
C ASP A 1011 -16.30 44.48 -2.49
N THR A 1012 -17.50 43.88 -2.57
CA THR A 1012 -18.17 43.25 -1.43
C THR A 1012 -17.48 41.93 -1.07
N PHE A 1013 -17.14 41.10 -2.07
CA PHE A 1013 -16.47 39.82 -1.88
C PHE A 1013 -15.12 39.97 -1.17
N PHE A 1014 -14.23 40.82 -1.68
CA PHE A 1014 -12.97 41.10 -1.00
C PHE A 1014 -13.20 41.88 0.31
N GLY A 1015 -14.32 42.58 0.47
CA GLY A 1015 -14.76 43.10 1.77
C GLY A 1015 -15.06 41.99 2.80
N ILE A 1016 -15.73 40.92 2.37
CA ILE A 1016 -16.04 39.73 3.16
C ILE A 1016 -14.75 39.02 3.57
N LEU A 1017 -13.85 38.70 2.63
CA LEU A 1017 -12.62 37.98 2.95
C LEU A 1017 -11.75 38.75 3.96
N ARG A 1018 -11.64 40.08 3.78
CA ARG A 1018 -10.90 40.95 4.70
C ARG A 1018 -11.52 41.00 6.09
N GLU A 1019 -12.84 41.11 6.18
CA GLU A 1019 -13.53 41.16 7.47
C GLU A 1019 -13.51 39.81 8.18
N TYR A 1020 -13.62 38.70 7.43
CA TYR A 1020 -13.47 37.35 7.93
C TYR A 1020 -12.07 37.16 8.52
N TYR A 1021 -11.02 37.40 7.73
CA TYR A 1021 -9.65 37.34 8.23
C TYR A 1021 -9.43 38.26 9.44
N ARG A 1022 -9.89 39.52 9.40
CA ARG A 1022 -9.73 40.46 10.52
C ARG A 1022 -10.34 39.97 11.84
N ARG A 1023 -11.45 39.21 11.79
CA ARG A 1023 -12.15 38.70 12.98
C ARG A 1023 -11.46 37.48 13.59
N TYR A 1024 -10.87 36.61 12.75
CA TYR A 1024 -10.42 35.29 13.18
C TYR A 1024 -8.89 35.09 13.05
N GLN A 1025 -8.12 36.07 12.55
CA GLN A 1025 -6.66 35.98 12.46
C GLN A 1025 -6.03 35.59 13.82
N GLY A 1026 -5.10 34.63 13.77
CA GLY A 1026 -4.45 34.04 14.95
C GLY A 1026 -5.31 33.04 15.73
N GLY A 1027 -6.54 32.73 15.29
CA GLY A 1027 -7.47 31.82 15.96
C GLY A 1027 -8.02 30.76 15.02
N VAL A 1028 -9.26 30.33 15.29
CA VAL A 1028 -10.00 29.37 14.47
C VAL A 1028 -11.35 29.92 14.02
N ALA A 1029 -11.89 29.39 12.93
CA ALA A 1029 -13.18 29.76 12.40
C ALA A 1029 -13.91 28.57 11.77
N SER A 1030 -15.24 28.56 11.90
CA SER A 1030 -16.10 27.55 11.28
C SER A 1030 -16.71 28.00 9.96
N THR A 1031 -17.31 27.08 9.22
CA THR A 1031 -18.14 27.40 8.04
C THR A 1031 -19.25 28.40 8.39
N ALA A 1032 -19.90 28.22 9.55
CA ALA A 1032 -20.96 29.10 10.02
C ALA A 1032 -20.45 30.52 10.31
N ASP A 1033 -19.22 30.66 10.81
CA ASP A 1033 -18.58 31.95 11.03
C ASP A 1033 -18.34 32.71 9.70
N PHE A 1034 -17.83 32.01 8.68
CA PHE A 1034 -17.64 32.59 7.36
C PHE A 1034 -18.98 33.04 6.75
N MET A 1035 -20.01 32.18 6.81
CA MET A 1035 -21.35 32.51 6.33
C MET A 1035 -21.96 33.72 7.07
N ALA A 1036 -21.73 33.84 8.38
CA ALA A 1036 -22.20 34.98 9.16
C ALA A 1036 -21.56 36.31 8.69
N VAL A 1037 -20.26 36.31 8.41
CA VAL A 1037 -19.56 37.49 7.84
C VAL A 1037 -20.07 37.80 6.43
N ALA A 1038 -20.24 36.77 5.61
CA ALA A 1038 -20.76 36.91 4.25
C ALA A 1038 -22.17 37.50 4.23
N LYS A 1039 -23.06 37.04 5.12
CA LYS A 1039 -24.41 37.61 5.31
C LYS A 1039 -24.37 39.05 5.79
N GLU A 1040 -23.50 39.37 6.74
CA GLU A 1040 -23.43 40.73 7.31
C GLU A 1040 -23.10 41.78 6.24
N LEU A 1041 -22.18 41.47 5.33
CA LEU A 1041 -21.69 42.41 4.32
C LEU A 1041 -22.39 42.25 2.96
N GLY A 1042 -22.70 41.01 2.59
CA GLY A 1042 -23.33 40.63 1.32
C GLY A 1042 -24.84 40.48 1.36
N GLY A 1043 -25.48 40.51 2.54
CA GLY A 1043 -26.93 40.37 2.73
C GLY A 1043 -27.44 38.95 2.56
N ASP A 1044 -28.77 38.77 2.60
CA ASP A 1044 -29.42 37.45 2.55
C ASP A 1044 -29.05 36.65 1.28
N GLN A 1045 -28.74 37.31 0.15
CA GLN A 1045 -28.31 36.60 -1.06
C GLN A 1045 -26.94 35.91 -0.93
N ALA A 1046 -26.06 36.44 -0.09
CA ALA A 1046 -24.74 35.85 0.18
C ALA A 1046 -24.87 34.59 1.03
N GLU A 1047 -25.76 34.61 2.03
CA GLU A 1047 -26.08 33.43 2.83
C GLU A 1047 -26.72 32.35 1.96
N LEU A 1048 -27.73 32.69 1.14
CA LEU A 1048 -28.43 31.73 0.30
C LEU A 1048 -27.53 31.03 -0.72
N VAL A 1049 -26.61 31.76 -1.37
CA VAL A 1049 -25.67 31.14 -2.32
C VAL A 1049 -24.68 30.24 -1.60
N LEU A 1050 -24.20 30.62 -0.41
CA LEU A 1050 -23.32 29.75 0.39
C LEU A 1050 -24.06 28.51 0.90
N GLU A 1051 -25.29 28.65 1.38
CA GLU A 1051 -26.12 27.52 1.82
C GLU A 1051 -26.26 26.47 0.71
N ASP A 1052 -26.56 26.91 -0.52
CA ASP A 1052 -26.74 26.01 -1.67
C ASP A 1052 -25.43 25.30 -2.06
N TRP A 1053 -24.33 26.05 -2.14
CA TRP A 1053 -23.06 25.49 -2.57
C TRP A 1053 -22.38 24.61 -1.51
N LEU A 1054 -22.55 24.92 -0.22
CA LEU A 1054 -21.90 24.23 0.87
C LEU A 1054 -22.63 22.97 1.36
N TYR A 1055 -23.96 22.92 1.27
CA TYR A 1055 -24.75 21.86 1.90
C TYR A 1055 -25.62 21.03 0.94
N SER A 1056 -25.87 21.47 -0.29
CA SER A 1056 -26.66 20.67 -1.25
C SER A 1056 -25.89 19.42 -1.69
N GLU A 1057 -26.53 18.26 -1.67
CA GLU A 1057 -25.92 17.02 -2.20
C GLU A 1057 -25.55 17.18 -3.69
N ALA A 1058 -26.51 17.56 -4.51
CA ALA A 1058 -26.26 17.84 -5.92
C ALA A 1058 -25.46 19.14 -6.10
N VAL A 1059 -24.54 19.15 -7.06
CA VAL A 1059 -23.83 20.34 -7.49
C VAL A 1059 -24.83 21.37 -8.02
N PRO A 1060 -24.87 22.61 -7.48
CA PRO A 1060 -25.79 23.63 -7.96
C PRO A 1060 -25.54 24.02 -9.43
N GLN A 1061 -26.51 24.70 -10.03
CA GLN A 1061 -26.33 25.22 -11.39
C GLN A 1061 -25.21 26.28 -11.43
N LYS A 1062 -24.46 26.26 -12.54
CA LYS A 1062 -23.40 27.22 -12.82
C LYS A 1062 -23.90 28.64 -12.64
N VAL A 1063 -23.15 29.49 -11.95
CA VAL A 1063 -23.58 30.86 -11.70
C VAL A 1063 -23.51 31.68 -12.99
N GLY A 1064 -24.67 32.13 -13.48
CA GLY A 1064 -24.79 32.96 -14.68
C GLY A 1064 -25.52 32.28 -15.85
N ASP A 1065 -25.73 30.96 -15.77
CA ASP A 1065 -26.70 30.21 -16.58
C ASP A 1065 -28.11 30.30 -15.97
#